data_AF-A0A7V2U7Q9-F1
#
_entry.id   AF-A0A7V2U7Q9-F1
#
_cell.length_a   1.000
_cell.length_b   1.000
_cell.length_c   1.000
_cell.angle_alpha   90.00
_cell.angle_beta   90.00
_cell.angle_gamma   90.00
#
_symmetry.space_group_name_H-M   'P 1'
#
loop_
_entity.id
_entity.type
_entity.pdbx_description
1 polymer ?
#
loop_
_entity_poly.entity_id
_entity_poly.type
_entity_poly.pdbx_seq_one_letter_code
_entity_poly.pdbx_strand_id
1 'polypeptide(L)'
;MSAIRPIGFLCLILALSSLAAEPPAFVWIEGEQPAKVTGITPKMSGWGHKEFLSEDQWLHVSVDAAAVEKEVPPEGALLEYAFSAPKAANYEVWTRIGFEFVRSVFDWRIDGGDWATAKPTDLTTDCMEMDFWCEVAWLKVGERQLAQGAHKLEIRLPKTKDDKGKTARILFALDAICLTAGEFSPNSRFKPHDEGRTAKDDEAAKTVFELPEPKAPDARSSVSLKGLWEVCRHDEQLPREVAVPIADFPKTPHWRAIEVPGDKNKLRPDLELAHRLWYRTRVRVPESCAGRSFFVVFPENNLNTTVYVNGVLCGFDKNPFARVQIDVTKGVKPGINELWVGIRDAYYGYSTNPNDPMKLRRTFNYPLSITSRGFQDLAYPVWNHAQSGILVTPEFVVAGPAYVSDVFCKPSVAKKELALEVTVSNPTAREVAGEVVCQAVNAKTGEAEKTFAPKPFALAAGAAQTLAIAEPWANPRLWWPDEPNLYLLRATVKVGGKSVDVSDTRFGFREWGWQGRDFTLNGIPWHLWGDCFRADTPQQWLDFYRKTHQRMMRFWGTRWQGMPPHEALAFFDENGVIVRRSGILDGEAIGYWAIERDPDLKKLYNSEIKMQLMENWRDQVVAQVKGERNHPSIMIWSIENEWLYINCINLYGSLMDQFEAEVKRVADAVMAADPTRPVMNDGGGAHKNNQMPVAGDHYVTGPYHEYPALAYDPNTKGGGRGRWEWDQKRPRFIGEDFYITGNNPEFAYFGGEEA
;
A
#
# COMPACT_ATOMS: atom_id res chain seq x y z
N MET A 1 -31.42 17.43 -23.02
CA MET A 1 -32.65 17.15 -22.23
C MET A 1 -32.78 15.65 -22.02
N SER A 2 -32.35 15.13 -20.88
CA SER A 2 -32.97 13.99 -20.21
C SER A 2 -32.72 14.19 -18.71
N ALA A 3 -33.76 14.02 -17.89
CA ALA A 3 -33.73 14.49 -16.51
C ALA A 3 -33.39 13.34 -15.56
N ILE A 4 -32.16 13.31 -15.04
CA ILE A 4 -31.79 12.47 -13.90
C ILE A 4 -32.34 13.14 -12.65
N ARG A 5 -33.34 12.53 -12.00
CA ARG A 5 -33.89 13.00 -10.72
C ARG A 5 -32.87 12.73 -9.60
N PRO A 6 -32.60 13.68 -8.69
CA PRO A 6 -31.85 13.39 -7.48
C PRO A 6 -32.72 12.54 -6.54
N ILE A 7 -32.26 11.34 -6.20
CA ILE A 7 -32.85 10.55 -5.10
C ILE A 7 -32.27 11.13 -3.81
N GLY A 8 -33.10 11.86 -3.06
CA GLY A 8 -32.70 12.39 -1.76
C GLY A 8 -32.56 11.26 -0.74
N PHE A 9 -31.32 10.93 -0.36
CA PHE A 9 -31.07 10.10 0.80
C PHE A 9 -31.42 10.90 2.06
N LEU A 10 -32.51 10.50 2.72
CA LEU A 10 -32.92 11.06 4.00
C LEU A 10 -31.96 10.53 5.08
N CYS A 11 -31.10 11.39 5.64
CA CYS A 11 -30.23 11.03 6.75
C CYS A 11 -31.07 10.74 8.01
N LEU A 12 -31.44 9.47 8.19
CA LEU A 12 -32.05 9.00 9.43
C LEU A 12 -30.96 8.91 10.50
N ILE A 13 -31.00 9.79 11.50
CA ILE A 13 -30.26 9.60 12.74
C ILE A 13 -30.95 8.42 13.45
N LEU A 14 -30.44 7.21 13.24
CA LEU A 14 -30.90 6.00 13.89
C LEU A 14 -30.46 5.99 15.36
N ALA A 15 -31.16 6.76 16.19
CA ALA A 15 -31.33 6.43 17.60
C ALA A 15 -32.26 5.21 17.70
N LEU A 16 -31.75 4.05 17.27
CA LEU A 16 -32.43 2.77 17.45
C LEU A 16 -32.43 2.41 18.92
N SER A 17 -33.54 2.72 19.60
CA SER A 17 -34.00 1.88 20.70
C SER A 17 -34.32 0.49 20.11
N SER A 18 -33.33 -0.39 20.07
CA SER A 18 -33.51 -1.75 19.59
C SER A 18 -34.43 -2.50 20.55
N LEU A 19 -35.67 -2.73 20.11
CA LEU A 19 -36.30 -4.02 20.37
C LEU A 19 -35.38 -5.05 19.73
N ALA A 20 -34.50 -5.65 20.53
CA ALA A 20 -33.60 -6.68 20.07
C ALA A 20 -34.44 -7.81 19.49
N ALA A 21 -34.36 -8.00 18.16
CA ALA A 21 -34.92 -9.19 17.54
C ALA A 21 -34.27 -10.40 18.19
N GLU A 22 -35.06 -11.42 18.56
CA GLU A 22 -34.49 -12.65 19.08
C GLU A 22 -33.47 -13.19 18.08
N PRO A 23 -32.25 -13.53 18.53
CA PRO A 23 -31.17 -13.89 17.62
C PRO A 23 -31.52 -15.20 16.90
N PRO A 24 -31.03 -15.41 15.66
CA PRO A 24 -31.50 -16.49 14.81
C PRO A 24 -31.19 -17.85 15.43
N ALA A 25 -32.23 -18.64 15.71
CA ALA A 25 -32.07 -19.98 16.26
C ALA A 25 -31.19 -20.83 15.34
N PHE A 26 -30.15 -21.44 15.91
CA PHE A 26 -29.13 -22.16 15.16
C PHE A 26 -28.91 -23.58 15.69
N VAL A 27 -28.21 -24.37 14.88
CA VAL A 27 -27.60 -25.64 15.24
C VAL A 27 -26.11 -25.51 14.95
N TRP A 28 -25.27 -26.01 15.84
CA TRP A 28 -23.84 -26.12 15.64
C TRP A 28 -23.40 -27.57 15.83
N ILE A 29 -22.52 -28.03 14.96
CA ILE A 29 -22.00 -29.40 14.93
C ILE A 29 -20.49 -29.27 14.74
N GLU A 30 -19.69 -29.81 15.66
CA GLU A 30 -18.24 -29.87 15.49
C GLU A 30 -17.89 -30.99 14.47
N GLY A 31 -17.02 -30.68 13.51
CA GLY A 31 -16.75 -31.53 12.36
C GLY A 31 -16.05 -32.83 12.71
N GLU A 32 -15.24 -32.83 13.77
CA GLU A 32 -14.53 -33.98 14.33
C GLU A 32 -15.44 -34.95 15.12
N GLN A 33 -16.74 -34.65 15.25
CA GLN A 33 -17.71 -35.44 16.02
C GLN A 33 -18.83 -36.08 15.15
N PRO A 34 -18.51 -36.84 14.07
CA PRO A 34 -19.51 -37.57 13.31
C PRO A 34 -20.13 -38.69 14.16
N ALA A 35 -21.47 -38.79 14.14
CA ALA A 35 -22.21 -39.85 14.79
C ALA A 35 -21.92 -41.23 14.15
N LYS A 36 -21.57 -41.25 12.85
CA LYS A 36 -21.10 -42.44 12.14
C LYS A 36 -20.20 -42.06 10.96
N VAL A 37 -19.16 -42.86 10.73
CA VAL A 37 -18.28 -42.78 9.55
C VAL A 37 -18.33 -44.12 8.82
N THR A 38 -18.39 -44.11 7.49
CA THR A 38 -18.40 -45.31 6.65
C THR A 38 -17.46 -45.14 5.46
N GLY A 39 -16.65 -46.15 5.16
CA GLY A 39 -15.81 -46.18 3.94
C GLY A 39 -14.53 -45.34 3.98
N ILE A 40 -14.15 -44.77 5.13
CA ILE A 40 -12.90 -44.04 5.32
C ILE A 40 -12.53 -43.92 6.81
N THR A 41 -11.27 -43.62 7.11
CA THR A 41 -10.81 -43.32 8.49
C THR A 41 -10.25 -41.90 8.52
N PRO A 42 -11.02 -40.89 8.96
CA PRO A 42 -10.52 -39.53 9.13
C PRO A 42 -9.51 -39.43 10.28
N LYS A 43 -8.68 -38.39 10.25
CA LYS A 43 -7.83 -37.98 11.37
C LYS A 43 -8.46 -36.76 12.06
N MET A 44 -8.59 -36.80 13.38
CA MET A 44 -8.99 -35.63 14.17
C MET A 44 -7.72 -35.02 14.75
N SER A 45 -7.34 -33.83 14.27
CA SER A 45 -6.08 -33.16 14.65
C SER A 45 -6.02 -31.73 14.14
N GLY A 46 -5.60 -30.77 14.96
CA GLY A 46 -5.17 -29.44 14.51
C GLY A 46 -3.66 -29.36 14.31
N TRP A 47 -3.21 -28.46 13.45
CA TRP A 47 -1.81 -28.11 13.22
C TRP A 47 -1.70 -26.64 12.80
N GLY A 48 -0.48 -26.09 12.80
CA GLY A 48 -0.25 -24.66 12.56
C GLY A 48 -1.01 -23.80 13.58
N HIS A 49 -1.71 -22.77 13.11
CA HIS A 49 -2.66 -21.95 13.88
C HIS A 49 -3.95 -22.70 14.22
N LYS A 50 -3.83 -23.79 14.97
CA LYS A 50 -4.97 -24.61 15.41
C LYS A 50 -5.97 -23.83 16.27
N GLU A 51 -5.54 -22.75 16.92
CA GLU A 51 -6.40 -21.83 17.70
C GLU A 51 -7.46 -21.12 16.84
N PHE A 52 -7.34 -21.17 15.51
CA PHE A 52 -8.38 -20.73 14.58
C PHE A 52 -9.48 -21.79 14.37
N LEU A 53 -9.33 -23.03 14.85
CA LEU A 53 -10.35 -24.08 14.81
C LEU A 53 -11.31 -23.99 16.01
N SER A 54 -12.54 -24.50 15.91
CA SER A 54 -13.54 -24.41 17.00
C SER A 54 -13.02 -25.03 18.30
N GLU A 55 -12.55 -26.28 18.22
CA GLU A 55 -12.07 -27.10 19.34
C GLU A 55 -10.59 -27.49 19.17
N ASP A 56 -9.77 -26.58 18.63
CA ASP A 56 -8.32 -26.75 18.35
C ASP A 56 -7.96 -27.94 17.42
N GLN A 57 -8.95 -28.53 16.75
CA GLN A 57 -8.81 -29.65 15.83
C GLN A 57 -9.98 -29.68 14.83
N TRP A 58 -9.79 -30.40 13.73
CA TRP A 58 -10.81 -30.61 12.70
C TRP A 58 -10.80 -32.06 12.19
N LEU A 59 -11.85 -32.48 11.50
CA LEU A 59 -11.88 -33.72 10.74
C LEU A 59 -11.09 -33.54 9.45
N HIS A 60 -10.01 -34.31 9.27
CA HIS A 60 -9.20 -34.31 8.06
C HIS A 60 -9.19 -35.67 7.36
N VAL A 61 -9.42 -35.65 6.05
CA VAL A 61 -9.34 -36.80 5.14
C VAL A 61 -8.37 -36.47 4.00
N SER A 62 -7.36 -37.31 3.82
CA SER A 62 -6.46 -37.28 2.66
C SER A 62 -6.19 -38.71 2.19
N VAL A 63 -6.60 -39.02 0.96
CA VAL A 63 -6.41 -40.32 0.30
C VAL A 63 -5.89 -40.07 -1.12
N ASP A 64 -4.69 -40.59 -1.40
CA ASP A 64 -4.03 -40.43 -2.69
C ASP A 64 -4.81 -41.09 -3.83
N ALA A 65 -4.74 -40.51 -5.03
CA ALA A 65 -5.43 -40.99 -6.23
C ALA A 65 -5.24 -42.50 -6.51
N ALA A 66 -4.07 -43.06 -6.20
CA ALA A 66 -3.76 -44.49 -6.37
C ALA A 66 -4.38 -45.41 -5.29
N ALA A 67 -4.74 -44.83 -4.13
CA ALA A 67 -5.39 -45.49 -3.01
C ALA A 67 -6.92 -45.41 -3.09
N VAL A 68 -7.48 -44.30 -3.62
CA VAL A 68 -8.93 -44.06 -3.72
C VAL A 68 -9.70 -45.24 -4.33
N GLU A 69 -9.19 -45.90 -5.37
CA GLU A 69 -9.93 -47.04 -5.96
C GLU A 69 -10.00 -48.28 -5.06
N LYS A 70 -9.04 -48.44 -4.14
CA LYS A 70 -8.93 -49.60 -3.24
C LYS A 70 -9.57 -49.36 -1.87
N GLU A 71 -9.45 -48.14 -1.36
CA GLU A 71 -9.78 -47.80 0.03
C GLU A 71 -11.15 -47.14 0.18
N VAL A 72 -11.66 -46.50 -0.88
CA VAL A 72 -12.97 -45.83 -0.87
C VAL A 72 -14.02 -46.73 -1.55
N PRO A 73 -15.24 -46.87 -0.98
CA PRO A 73 -16.33 -47.61 -1.62
C PRO A 73 -16.75 -47.03 -2.99
N PRO A 74 -17.36 -47.83 -3.88
CA PRO A 74 -17.94 -47.34 -5.15
C PRO A 74 -18.91 -46.16 -4.99
N GLU A 75 -19.70 -46.18 -3.91
CA GLU A 75 -20.66 -45.15 -3.54
C GLU A 75 -20.04 -43.91 -2.87
N GLY A 76 -18.72 -43.91 -2.62
CA GLY A 76 -18.01 -42.89 -1.85
C GLY A 76 -17.95 -43.18 -0.35
N ALA A 77 -17.18 -42.38 0.38
CA ALA A 77 -17.17 -42.41 1.84
C ALA A 77 -18.30 -41.53 2.41
N LEU A 78 -18.80 -41.85 3.61
CA LEU A 78 -19.94 -41.19 4.24
C LEU A 78 -19.63 -40.76 5.68
N LEU A 79 -19.95 -39.50 6.00
CA LEU A 79 -19.97 -38.92 7.34
C LEU A 79 -21.42 -38.61 7.71
N GLU A 80 -21.89 -39.07 8.86
CA GLU A 80 -23.26 -38.85 9.33
C GLU A 80 -23.24 -38.08 10.66
N TYR A 81 -24.01 -37.00 10.74
CA TYR A 81 -24.15 -36.16 11.93
C TYR A 81 -25.63 -36.11 12.35
N ALA A 82 -25.89 -36.47 13.61
CA ALA A 82 -27.21 -36.34 14.21
C ALA A 82 -27.33 -34.97 14.88
N PHE A 83 -28.45 -34.27 14.68
CA PHE A 83 -28.70 -32.98 15.31
C PHE A 83 -30.19 -32.78 15.61
N SER A 84 -30.52 -31.71 16.34
CA SER A 84 -31.91 -31.34 16.63
C SER A 84 -32.17 -29.89 16.22
N ALA A 85 -33.11 -29.67 15.31
CA ALA A 85 -33.52 -28.33 14.90
C ALA A 85 -34.43 -27.71 15.98
N PRO A 86 -34.08 -26.55 16.55
CA PRO A 86 -34.83 -25.95 17.66
C PRO A 86 -36.23 -25.45 17.28
N LYS A 87 -36.49 -25.16 15.99
CA LYS A 87 -37.80 -24.76 15.46
C LYS A 87 -37.95 -25.19 14.00
N ALA A 88 -39.18 -25.28 13.50
CA ALA A 88 -39.43 -25.46 12.07
C ALA A 88 -39.14 -24.14 11.33
N ALA A 89 -38.21 -24.16 10.37
CA ALA A 89 -37.79 -23.00 9.58
C ALA A 89 -37.03 -23.44 8.32
N ASN A 90 -36.82 -22.50 7.38
CA ASN A 90 -35.76 -22.64 6.39
C ASN A 90 -34.42 -22.28 7.06
N TYR A 91 -33.47 -23.21 7.01
CA TYR A 91 -32.14 -23.06 7.58
C TYR A 91 -31.11 -22.84 6.47
N GLU A 92 -30.28 -21.81 6.58
CA GLU A 92 -29.02 -21.75 5.84
C GLU A 92 -28.08 -22.82 6.38
N VAL A 93 -27.41 -23.56 5.50
CA VAL A 93 -26.44 -24.60 5.87
C VAL A 93 -25.06 -24.11 5.46
N TRP A 94 -24.19 -23.97 6.46
CA TRP A 94 -22.82 -23.49 6.32
C TRP A 94 -21.84 -24.54 6.85
N THR A 95 -20.75 -24.77 6.12
CA THR A 95 -19.66 -25.66 6.52
C THR A 95 -18.36 -24.87 6.61
N ARG A 96 -17.65 -25.01 7.72
CA ARG A 96 -16.32 -24.45 7.93
C ARG A 96 -15.28 -25.49 7.52
N ILE A 97 -14.61 -25.24 6.40
CA ILE A 97 -13.84 -26.23 5.64
C ILE A 97 -12.46 -25.71 5.28
N GLY A 98 -11.55 -26.62 4.93
CA GLY A 98 -10.21 -26.26 4.43
C GLY A 98 -10.02 -26.46 2.93
N PHE A 99 -8.84 -26.07 2.46
CA PHE A 99 -8.33 -26.28 1.10
C PHE A 99 -9.16 -25.59 0.00
N GLU A 100 -9.20 -24.26 0.00
CA GLU A 100 -9.82 -23.47 -1.06
C GLU A 100 -9.20 -23.82 -2.43
N PHE A 101 -10.04 -23.93 -3.46
CA PHE A 101 -9.70 -24.38 -4.82
C PHE A 101 -9.11 -25.79 -5.00
N VAL A 102 -8.57 -26.44 -3.96
CA VAL A 102 -7.87 -27.73 -4.08
C VAL A 102 -8.47 -28.88 -3.24
N ARG A 103 -9.51 -28.60 -2.45
CA ARG A 103 -10.41 -29.62 -1.85
C ARG A 103 -11.09 -30.48 -2.91
N SER A 104 -11.42 -31.70 -2.55
CA SER A 104 -12.29 -32.55 -3.35
C SER A 104 -13.73 -32.08 -3.30
N VAL A 105 -14.48 -32.40 -4.35
CA VAL A 105 -15.93 -32.31 -4.38
C VAL A 105 -16.52 -33.15 -3.23
N PHE A 106 -17.51 -32.62 -2.54
CA PHE A 106 -18.33 -33.38 -1.59
C PHE A 106 -19.81 -33.16 -1.86
N ASP A 107 -20.64 -34.16 -1.57
CA ASP A 107 -22.08 -34.01 -1.59
C ASP A 107 -22.62 -33.93 -0.17
N TRP A 108 -23.74 -33.27 0.02
CA TRP A 108 -24.44 -33.21 1.30
C TRP A 108 -25.96 -33.35 1.12
N ARG A 109 -26.62 -33.86 2.16
CA ARG A 109 -28.09 -33.89 2.26
C ARG A 109 -28.53 -33.93 3.72
N ILE A 110 -29.82 -33.77 3.94
CA ILE A 110 -30.47 -33.94 5.25
C ILE A 110 -31.64 -34.92 5.09
N ASP A 111 -31.84 -35.79 6.08
CA ASP A 111 -32.91 -36.79 6.19
C ASP A 111 -33.13 -37.67 4.95
N GLY A 112 -32.04 -38.03 4.26
CA GLY A 112 -32.10 -38.90 3.08
C GLY A 112 -32.64 -38.23 1.80
N GLY A 113 -32.86 -36.91 1.79
CA GLY A 113 -33.30 -36.15 0.62
C GLY A 113 -32.26 -36.06 -0.51
N ASP A 114 -32.49 -35.18 -1.47
CA ASP A 114 -31.60 -35.04 -2.64
C ASP A 114 -30.20 -34.54 -2.26
N TRP A 115 -29.20 -35.20 -2.84
CA TRP A 115 -27.79 -34.79 -2.75
C TRP A 115 -27.58 -33.44 -3.46
N ALA A 116 -27.06 -32.47 -2.72
CA ALA A 116 -26.49 -31.24 -3.29
C ALA A 116 -24.96 -31.34 -3.26
N THR A 117 -24.31 -30.86 -4.32
CA THR A 117 -22.85 -30.99 -4.51
C THR A 117 -22.16 -29.65 -4.24
N ALA A 118 -21.16 -29.64 -3.36
CA ALA A 118 -20.23 -28.55 -3.15
C ALA A 118 -18.91 -28.82 -3.88
N LYS A 119 -18.42 -27.82 -4.61
CA LYS A 119 -17.25 -27.89 -5.50
C LYS A 119 -16.07 -27.09 -4.94
N PRO A 120 -14.82 -27.40 -5.30
CA PRO A 120 -13.66 -26.54 -5.00
C PRO A 120 -13.76 -25.10 -5.56
N THR A 121 -14.59 -24.87 -6.58
CA THR A 121 -14.83 -23.54 -7.17
C THR A 121 -15.89 -22.70 -6.45
N ASP A 122 -16.61 -23.28 -5.49
CA ASP A 122 -17.62 -22.53 -4.74
C ASP A 122 -16.91 -21.69 -3.68
N LEU A 123 -17.13 -20.37 -3.70
CA LEU A 123 -16.24 -19.46 -2.99
C LEU A 123 -16.49 -19.43 -1.48
N THR A 124 -15.42 -19.56 -0.70
CA THR A 124 -15.47 -19.39 0.75
C THR A 124 -15.32 -17.92 1.17
N THR A 125 -15.64 -17.60 2.42
CA THR A 125 -15.42 -16.30 3.07
C THR A 125 -14.79 -16.53 4.45
N ASP A 126 -14.28 -15.47 5.09
CA ASP A 126 -13.69 -15.56 6.43
C ASP A 126 -12.48 -16.53 6.48
N CYS A 127 -11.69 -16.49 5.40
CA CYS A 127 -10.51 -17.33 5.21
C CYS A 127 -9.37 -16.91 6.14
N MET A 128 -8.72 -17.90 6.77
CA MET A 128 -7.57 -17.73 7.64
C MET A 128 -6.53 -18.81 7.35
N GLU A 129 -5.27 -18.43 7.21
CA GLU A 129 -4.16 -19.38 7.06
C GLU A 129 -3.96 -20.11 8.40
N MET A 130 -3.94 -21.44 8.35
CA MET A 130 -3.51 -22.29 9.46
C MET A 130 -2.02 -22.63 9.33
N ASP A 131 -1.60 -23.01 8.13
CA ASP A 131 -0.23 -23.38 7.77
C ASP A 131 -0.03 -23.12 6.27
N PHE A 132 1.20 -23.25 5.76
CA PHE A 132 1.51 -22.95 4.36
C PHE A 132 0.69 -23.82 3.38
N TRP A 133 -0.21 -23.19 2.60
CA TRP A 133 -1.23 -23.83 1.75
C TRP A 133 -2.27 -24.68 2.50
N CYS A 134 -2.55 -24.34 3.75
CA CYS A 134 -3.59 -24.94 4.57
C CYS A 134 -4.35 -23.84 5.32
N GLU A 135 -5.61 -23.67 4.98
CA GLU A 135 -6.48 -22.62 5.46
C GLU A 135 -7.80 -23.18 5.99
N VAL A 136 -8.53 -22.39 6.77
CA VAL A 136 -9.90 -22.67 7.18
C VAL A 136 -10.80 -21.49 6.81
N ALA A 137 -11.95 -21.77 6.22
CA ALA A 137 -12.89 -20.76 5.72
C ALA A 137 -14.34 -21.27 5.73
N TRP A 138 -15.31 -20.36 5.69
CA TRP A 138 -16.73 -20.69 5.68
C TRP A 138 -17.30 -20.78 4.25
N LEU A 139 -18.05 -21.86 3.98
CA LEU A 139 -18.81 -22.07 2.74
C LEU A 139 -20.31 -22.19 3.04
N LYS A 140 -21.17 -21.39 2.40
CA LYS A 140 -22.62 -21.62 2.38
C LYS A 140 -22.91 -22.72 1.35
N VAL A 141 -23.23 -23.93 1.82
CA VAL A 141 -23.46 -25.09 0.94
C VAL A 141 -24.90 -25.16 0.42
N GLY A 142 -25.83 -24.43 1.04
CA GLY A 142 -27.19 -24.19 0.54
C GLY A 142 -28.18 -23.90 1.66
N GLU A 143 -29.44 -24.26 1.43
CA GLU A 143 -30.56 -24.04 2.37
C GLU A 143 -31.46 -25.28 2.43
N ARG A 144 -32.10 -25.54 3.58
CA ARG A 144 -33.08 -26.61 3.77
C ARG A 144 -34.21 -26.19 4.71
N GLN A 145 -35.44 -26.46 4.29
CA GLN A 145 -36.61 -26.42 5.17
C GLN A 145 -36.57 -27.62 6.12
N LEU A 146 -36.51 -27.35 7.43
CA LEU A 146 -36.52 -28.36 8.48
C LEU A 146 -37.78 -28.26 9.34
N ALA A 147 -38.13 -29.38 9.98
CA ALA A 147 -39.11 -29.42 11.05
C ALA A 147 -38.46 -28.99 12.38
N GLN A 148 -39.20 -29.04 13.48
CA GLN A 148 -38.62 -29.02 14.82
C GLN A 148 -38.34 -30.45 15.26
N GLY A 149 -37.17 -30.71 15.86
CA GLY A 149 -36.80 -32.03 16.40
C GLY A 149 -35.59 -32.66 15.72
N ALA A 150 -35.47 -33.98 15.82
CA ALA A 150 -34.27 -34.72 15.41
C ALA A 150 -34.16 -34.85 13.87
N HIS A 151 -32.95 -34.62 13.37
CA HIS A 151 -32.58 -34.66 11.96
C HIS A 151 -31.21 -35.33 11.78
N LYS A 152 -30.93 -35.80 10.56
CA LYS A 152 -29.63 -36.38 10.19
C LYS A 152 -29.04 -35.68 8.98
N LEU A 153 -27.87 -35.06 9.15
CA LEU A 153 -27.06 -34.50 8.06
C LEU A 153 -26.06 -35.57 7.59
N GLU A 154 -25.93 -35.73 6.28
CA GLU A 154 -25.02 -36.69 5.65
C GLU A 154 -24.10 -35.94 4.69
N ILE A 155 -22.78 -36.11 4.84
CA ILE A 155 -21.75 -35.64 3.89
C ILE A 155 -21.14 -36.86 3.23
N ARG A 156 -21.08 -36.86 1.90
CA ARG A 156 -20.47 -37.91 1.08
C ARG A 156 -19.23 -37.37 0.37
N LEU A 157 -18.15 -38.14 0.41
CA LEU A 157 -16.93 -37.90 -0.35
C LEU A 157 -16.91 -38.88 -1.55
N PRO A 158 -17.47 -38.49 -2.71
CA PRO A 158 -17.60 -39.38 -3.86
C PRO A 158 -16.25 -39.64 -4.54
N LYS A 159 -16.14 -40.80 -5.21
CA LYS A 159 -15.07 -41.03 -6.18
C LYS A 159 -15.29 -40.11 -7.38
N THR A 160 -14.33 -39.22 -7.64
CA THR A 160 -14.34 -38.30 -8.77
C THR A 160 -13.20 -38.60 -9.75
N LYS A 161 -13.32 -38.09 -10.97
CA LYS A 161 -12.24 -38.09 -11.96
C LYS A 161 -11.73 -36.65 -12.16
N ASP A 162 -10.45 -36.51 -12.46
CA ASP A 162 -9.85 -35.24 -12.89
C ASP A 162 -10.25 -34.89 -14.34
N ASP A 163 -9.84 -33.70 -14.80
CA ASP A 163 -10.09 -33.22 -16.18
C ASP A 163 -9.47 -34.11 -17.28
N LYS A 164 -8.65 -35.10 -16.90
CA LYS A 164 -8.00 -36.09 -17.79
C LYS A 164 -8.64 -37.48 -17.64
N GLY A 165 -9.76 -37.60 -16.94
CA GLY A 165 -10.50 -38.84 -16.71
C GLY A 165 -9.85 -39.81 -15.72
N LYS A 166 -8.76 -39.42 -15.04
CA LYS A 166 -8.07 -40.25 -14.04
C LYS A 166 -8.72 -40.11 -12.68
N THR A 167 -8.63 -41.12 -11.82
CA THR A 167 -9.15 -41.03 -10.45
C THR A 167 -8.48 -39.88 -9.71
N ALA A 168 -9.29 -38.97 -9.15
CA ALA A 168 -8.79 -37.87 -8.34
C ALA A 168 -8.47 -38.34 -6.91
N ARG A 169 -7.60 -37.61 -6.21
CA ARG A 169 -7.41 -37.77 -4.76
C ARG A 169 -8.67 -37.34 -4.00
N ILE A 170 -8.86 -37.84 -2.78
CA ILE A 170 -9.79 -37.24 -1.81
C ILE A 170 -8.97 -36.39 -0.85
N LEU A 171 -9.24 -35.08 -0.82
CA LEU A 171 -8.70 -34.12 0.15
C LEU A 171 -9.86 -33.30 0.70
N PHE A 172 -10.14 -33.43 2.00
CA PHE A 172 -11.27 -32.77 2.65
C PHE A 172 -10.93 -32.47 4.11
N ALA A 173 -11.28 -31.28 4.58
CA ALA A 173 -11.23 -30.94 5.99
C ALA A 173 -12.51 -30.20 6.41
N LEU A 174 -13.00 -30.51 7.61
CA LEU A 174 -14.22 -29.96 8.19
C LEU A 174 -14.02 -29.67 9.68
N ASP A 175 -14.11 -28.40 10.04
CA ASP A 175 -14.00 -27.87 11.39
C ASP A 175 -15.38 -27.80 12.08
N ALA A 176 -16.37 -27.22 11.41
CA ALA A 176 -17.71 -27.06 11.98
C ALA A 176 -18.81 -27.03 10.89
N ILE A 177 -20.04 -27.31 11.31
CA ILE A 177 -21.26 -27.07 10.52
C ILE A 177 -22.19 -26.17 11.33
N CYS A 178 -22.64 -25.07 10.72
CA CYS A 178 -23.63 -24.18 11.30
C CYS A 178 -24.90 -24.20 10.45
N LEU A 179 -26.05 -24.49 11.06
CA LEU A 179 -27.36 -24.33 10.42
C LEU A 179 -28.09 -23.17 11.11
N THR A 180 -28.47 -22.12 10.38
CA THR A 180 -29.12 -20.93 10.96
C THR A 180 -30.50 -20.66 10.38
N ALA A 181 -31.51 -20.45 11.24
CA ALA A 181 -32.84 -20.00 10.82
C ALA A 181 -32.89 -18.47 10.67
N GLY A 182 -32.05 -17.95 9.77
CA GLY A 182 -31.80 -16.53 9.50
C GLY A 182 -30.47 -16.32 8.77
N GLU A 183 -30.14 -15.07 8.42
CA GLU A 183 -28.85 -14.71 7.82
C GLU A 183 -27.70 -14.98 8.82
N PHE A 184 -26.75 -15.85 8.45
CA PHE A 184 -25.50 -16.02 9.20
C PHE A 184 -24.42 -15.07 8.65
N SER A 185 -23.71 -14.40 9.55
CA SER A 185 -22.49 -13.67 9.22
C SER A 185 -21.30 -14.39 9.87
N PRO A 186 -20.54 -15.19 9.10
CA PRO A 186 -19.31 -15.82 9.54
C PRO A 186 -18.36 -14.87 10.29
N ASN A 187 -17.78 -15.36 11.39
CA ASN A 187 -16.83 -14.64 12.24
C ASN A 187 -15.87 -15.63 12.89
N SER A 188 -14.75 -15.91 12.23
CA SER A 188 -13.75 -16.88 12.68
C SER A 188 -14.41 -18.22 13.05
N ARG A 189 -14.04 -18.79 14.20
CA ARG A 189 -14.58 -20.01 14.78
C ARG A 189 -15.85 -19.84 15.62
N PHE A 190 -16.38 -18.62 15.72
CA PHE A 190 -17.40 -18.30 16.72
C PHE A 190 -18.82 -18.72 16.28
N LYS A 191 -19.61 -19.13 17.28
CA LYS A 191 -21.04 -19.48 17.12
C LYS A 191 -21.86 -18.21 16.85
N PRO A 192 -23.05 -18.25 16.21
CA PRO A 192 -23.81 -17.06 15.81
C PRO A 192 -24.21 -16.05 16.90
N HIS A 193 -23.94 -16.33 18.18
CA HIS A 193 -24.20 -15.44 19.33
C HIS A 193 -22.94 -15.19 20.18
N ASP A 194 -21.82 -15.79 19.80
CA ASP A 194 -20.51 -15.53 20.39
C ASP A 194 -19.82 -14.48 19.50
N GLU A 195 -19.69 -13.26 20.02
CA GLU A 195 -19.00 -12.20 19.28
C GLU A 195 -17.47 -12.37 19.34
N GLY A 196 -16.93 -13.25 20.19
CA GLY A 196 -15.49 -13.41 20.40
C GLY A 196 -14.77 -12.15 20.88
N ARG A 197 -15.51 -11.16 21.41
CA ARG A 197 -14.97 -9.84 21.78
C ARG A 197 -14.12 -9.92 23.04
N THR A 198 -13.03 -9.15 23.01
CA THR A 198 -12.09 -9.00 24.13
C THR A 198 -12.27 -7.65 24.81
N ALA A 199 -11.76 -7.51 26.04
CA ALA A 199 -11.72 -6.22 26.72
C ALA A 199 -10.96 -5.13 25.92
N LYS A 200 -9.98 -5.54 25.09
CA LYS A 200 -9.23 -4.64 24.20
C LYS A 200 -10.09 -4.15 23.02
N ASP A 201 -11.00 -4.99 22.50
CA ASP A 201 -11.98 -4.56 21.47
C ASP A 201 -12.94 -3.50 22.03
N ASP A 202 -13.30 -3.62 23.31
CA ASP A 202 -14.16 -2.67 24.02
C ASP A 202 -13.43 -1.38 24.43
N GLU A 203 -12.11 -1.43 24.63
CA GLU A 203 -11.25 -0.26 24.78
C GLU A 203 -11.18 0.50 23.44
N ALA A 204 -10.85 -0.21 22.35
CA ALA A 204 -10.79 0.34 20.99
C ALA A 204 -12.09 1.04 20.57
N ALA A 205 -13.25 0.44 20.88
CA ALA A 205 -14.55 1.03 20.61
C ALA A 205 -14.83 2.32 21.40
N LYS A 206 -14.19 2.52 22.56
CA LYS A 206 -14.34 3.70 23.42
C LYS A 206 -13.28 4.78 23.15
N THR A 207 -12.20 4.47 22.42
CA THR A 207 -11.16 5.43 22.07
C THR A 207 -11.75 6.60 21.26
N VAL A 208 -11.50 7.82 21.74
CA VAL A 208 -11.78 9.07 21.04
C VAL A 208 -10.53 9.95 21.11
N PHE A 209 -10.01 10.31 19.95
CA PHE A 209 -8.90 11.25 19.82
C PHE A 209 -9.43 12.68 19.96
N GLU A 210 -8.85 13.46 20.86
CA GLU A 210 -9.30 14.83 21.16
C GLU A 210 -8.48 15.83 20.33
N LEU A 211 -9.10 16.50 19.36
CA LEU A 211 -8.46 17.54 18.56
C LEU A 211 -8.29 18.82 19.40
N PRO A 212 -7.05 19.31 19.63
CA PRO A 212 -6.85 20.53 20.41
C PRO A 212 -7.43 21.77 19.72
N GLU A 213 -7.94 22.73 20.50
CA GLU A 213 -8.39 24.00 19.94
C GLU A 213 -7.23 24.77 19.26
N PRO A 214 -7.45 25.32 18.05
CA PRO A 214 -6.47 26.19 17.40
C PRO A 214 -6.12 27.41 18.25
N LYS A 215 -4.82 27.65 18.45
CA LYS A 215 -4.30 28.74 19.31
C LYS A 215 -4.61 30.15 18.78
N ALA A 216 -5.01 30.27 17.52
CA ALA A 216 -5.45 31.50 16.86
C ALA A 216 -6.46 31.14 15.74
N PRO A 217 -7.27 32.10 15.25
CA PRO A 217 -8.27 31.85 14.20
C PRO A 217 -7.69 31.32 12.89
N ASP A 218 -6.45 31.69 12.58
CA ASP A 218 -5.69 31.31 11.38
C ASP A 218 -4.69 30.17 11.61
N ALA A 219 -4.30 29.91 12.85
CA ALA A 219 -3.45 28.78 13.20
C ALA A 219 -4.15 27.46 12.86
N ARG A 220 -3.37 26.47 12.42
CA ARG A 220 -3.80 25.07 12.35
C ARG A 220 -3.71 24.42 13.74
N SER A 221 -4.40 23.30 13.88
CA SER A 221 -4.25 22.38 15.00
C SER A 221 -4.35 20.94 14.49
N SER A 222 -3.76 19.99 15.20
CA SER A 222 -3.77 18.59 14.79
C SER A 222 -3.78 17.64 15.98
N VAL A 223 -4.20 16.41 15.72
CA VAL A 223 -4.09 15.29 16.66
C VAL A 223 -3.47 14.10 15.95
N SER A 224 -2.42 13.55 16.56
CA SER A 224 -1.84 12.27 16.16
C SER A 224 -2.85 11.16 16.46
N LEU A 225 -3.19 10.35 15.45
CA LEU A 225 -4.11 9.23 15.62
C LEU A 225 -3.37 7.94 16.01
N LYS A 226 -2.20 8.04 16.65
CA LYS A 226 -1.44 6.89 17.17
C LYS A 226 -2.15 6.25 18.35
N GLY A 227 -2.36 4.95 18.30
CA GLY A 227 -2.89 4.15 19.41
C GLY A 227 -3.91 3.12 18.93
N LEU A 228 -4.83 2.78 19.83
CA LEU A 228 -5.76 1.69 19.62
C LEU A 228 -6.94 2.09 18.73
N TRP A 229 -7.15 1.34 17.66
CA TRP A 229 -8.25 1.47 16.71
C TRP A 229 -9.06 0.17 16.62
N GLU A 230 -10.22 0.23 15.98
CA GLU A 230 -10.98 -0.96 15.59
C GLU A 230 -10.64 -1.35 14.14
N VAL A 231 -10.69 -2.65 13.83
CA VAL A 231 -10.59 -3.21 12.47
C VAL A 231 -11.63 -4.31 12.28
N CYS A 232 -12.23 -4.43 11.10
CA CYS A 232 -13.10 -5.55 10.72
C CYS A 232 -12.84 -6.05 9.29
N ARG A 233 -13.02 -7.37 9.10
CA ARG A 233 -12.99 -8.08 7.81
C ARG A 233 -14.17 -7.65 6.94
N HIS A 234 -13.92 -7.45 5.64
CA HIS A 234 -14.95 -7.12 4.66
C HIS A 234 -14.58 -7.75 3.31
N ASP A 235 -14.57 -9.09 3.23
CA ASP A 235 -14.11 -9.82 2.04
C ASP A 235 -14.83 -9.38 0.75
N GLU A 236 -14.13 -9.47 -0.39
CA GLU A 236 -14.67 -9.23 -1.73
C GLU A 236 -14.61 -10.53 -2.53
N GLN A 237 -15.77 -11.12 -2.82
CA GLN A 237 -15.82 -12.46 -3.42
C GLN A 237 -15.42 -12.49 -4.90
N LEU A 238 -15.73 -11.44 -5.66
CA LEU A 238 -15.45 -11.34 -7.09
C LEU A 238 -14.90 -9.94 -7.42
N PRO A 239 -13.63 -9.65 -7.08
CA PRO A 239 -13.04 -8.33 -7.26
C PRO A 239 -12.93 -7.99 -8.75
N ARG A 240 -13.46 -6.82 -9.13
CA ARG A 240 -13.45 -6.32 -10.52
C ARG A 240 -12.41 -5.23 -10.71
N GLU A 241 -12.84 -3.98 -10.69
CA GLU A 241 -11.93 -2.83 -10.68
C GLU A 241 -11.48 -2.59 -9.23
N VAL A 242 -10.17 -2.61 -9.01
CA VAL A 242 -9.59 -2.56 -7.66
C VAL A 242 -8.95 -1.22 -7.33
N ALA A 243 -8.56 -0.46 -8.37
CA ALA A 243 -7.99 0.88 -8.29
C ALA A 243 -9.05 1.99 -8.10
N VAL A 244 -10.13 1.69 -7.37
CA VAL A 244 -11.28 2.58 -7.11
C VAL A 244 -11.68 2.53 -5.62
N PRO A 245 -12.40 3.55 -5.10
CA PRO A 245 -12.89 3.56 -3.72
C PRO A 245 -13.70 2.31 -3.38
N ILE A 246 -13.56 1.81 -2.14
CA ILE A 246 -14.51 0.84 -1.59
C ILE A 246 -15.84 1.57 -1.39
N ALA A 247 -16.91 1.11 -2.07
CA ALA A 247 -18.19 1.80 -2.12
C ALA A 247 -19.22 1.29 -1.09
N ASP A 248 -19.00 0.08 -0.57
CA ASP A 248 -19.89 -0.68 0.30
C ASP A 248 -19.30 -0.89 1.71
N PHE A 249 -20.19 -1.10 2.68
CA PHE A 249 -19.84 -1.38 4.07
C PHE A 249 -20.27 -2.80 4.46
N PRO A 250 -19.54 -3.48 5.36
CA PRO A 250 -19.95 -4.75 5.93
C PRO A 250 -21.33 -4.61 6.61
N LYS A 251 -22.29 -5.47 6.23
CA LYS A 251 -23.64 -5.50 6.83
C LYS A 251 -23.61 -5.73 8.35
N THR A 252 -22.75 -6.65 8.78
CA THR A 252 -22.59 -7.09 10.17
C THR A 252 -21.09 -7.03 10.50
N PRO A 253 -20.57 -5.87 10.93
CA PRO A 253 -19.14 -5.70 11.12
C PRO A 253 -18.66 -6.30 12.45
N HIS A 254 -17.78 -7.30 12.36
CA HIS A 254 -17.11 -7.91 13.51
C HIS A 254 -15.86 -7.11 13.88
N TRP A 255 -16.05 -6.07 14.69
CA TRP A 255 -14.97 -5.17 15.13
C TRP A 255 -14.05 -5.80 16.16
N ARG A 256 -12.76 -5.66 15.91
CA ARG A 256 -11.65 -6.15 16.75
C ARG A 256 -10.61 -5.06 16.95
N ALA A 257 -9.85 -5.11 18.03
CA ALA A 257 -8.76 -4.18 18.30
C ALA A 257 -7.58 -4.35 17.32
N ILE A 258 -6.93 -3.23 16.99
CA ILE A 258 -5.61 -3.20 16.34
C ILE A 258 -4.83 -1.94 16.75
N GLU A 259 -3.51 -2.06 16.91
CA GLU A 259 -2.64 -0.89 17.09
C GLU A 259 -2.42 -0.17 15.76
N VAL A 260 -2.47 1.16 15.78
CA VAL A 260 -2.10 2.02 14.65
C VAL A 260 -0.97 2.96 15.06
N PRO A 261 0.13 3.05 14.29
CA PRO A 261 0.42 2.31 13.05
C PRO A 261 0.90 0.87 13.27
N GLY A 262 0.82 0.05 12.23
CA GLY A 262 1.44 -1.26 12.17
C GLY A 262 1.05 -2.10 10.96
N ASP A 263 1.82 -3.14 10.69
CA ASP A 263 1.55 -4.14 9.66
C ASP A 263 0.47 -5.12 10.15
N LYS A 264 -0.67 -5.16 9.46
CA LYS A 264 -1.82 -6.00 9.85
C LYS A 264 -1.44 -7.47 10.02
N ASN A 265 -0.55 -7.96 9.15
CA ASN A 265 -0.25 -9.39 9.08
C ASN A 265 0.48 -9.86 10.35
N LYS A 266 1.29 -8.98 10.94
CA LYS A 266 2.00 -9.22 12.20
C LYS A 266 1.15 -8.95 13.44
N LEU A 267 0.29 -7.93 13.39
CA LEU A 267 -0.57 -7.56 14.52
C LEU A 267 -1.79 -8.49 14.66
N ARG A 268 -2.26 -9.06 13.55
CA ARG A 268 -3.49 -9.85 13.44
C ARG A 268 -3.32 -10.97 12.39
N PRO A 269 -2.65 -12.08 12.75
CA PRO A 269 -2.51 -13.24 11.86
C PRO A 269 -3.86 -13.82 11.41
N ASP A 270 -4.90 -13.70 12.24
CA ASP A 270 -6.29 -14.07 11.91
C ASP A 270 -6.91 -13.21 10.78
N LEU A 271 -6.26 -12.12 10.40
CA LEU A 271 -6.61 -11.22 9.30
C LEU A 271 -5.56 -11.21 8.17
N GLU A 272 -4.63 -12.17 8.11
CA GLU A 272 -3.63 -12.23 7.03
C GLU A 272 -4.30 -12.38 5.67
N LEU A 273 -5.23 -13.33 5.51
CA LEU A 273 -6.05 -13.53 4.31
C LEU A 273 -7.32 -12.65 4.26
N ALA A 274 -7.44 -11.66 5.17
CA ALA A 274 -8.50 -10.65 5.10
C ALA A 274 -8.06 -9.49 4.19
N HIS A 275 -8.23 -9.64 2.89
CA HIS A 275 -7.61 -8.73 1.92
C HIS A 275 -8.30 -7.36 1.78
N ARG A 276 -9.60 -7.28 2.08
CA ARG A 276 -10.37 -6.03 2.12
C ARG A 276 -10.88 -5.81 3.55
N LEU A 277 -10.49 -4.68 4.14
CA LEU A 277 -10.65 -4.39 5.56
C LEU A 277 -11.15 -2.97 5.76
N TRP A 278 -11.85 -2.74 6.87
CA TRP A 278 -12.13 -1.41 7.39
C TRP A 278 -11.45 -1.22 8.74
N TYR A 279 -10.65 -0.17 8.86
CA TYR A 279 -10.21 0.39 10.13
C TYR A 279 -11.19 1.48 10.57
N ARG A 280 -11.40 1.66 11.87
CA ARG A 280 -12.31 2.66 12.44
C ARG A 280 -11.73 3.30 13.69
N THR A 281 -11.91 4.61 13.80
CA THR A 281 -11.58 5.41 14.98
C THR A 281 -12.53 6.60 15.12
N ARG A 282 -12.42 7.36 16.21
CA ARG A 282 -13.26 8.51 16.51
C ARG A 282 -12.42 9.72 16.87
N VAL A 283 -12.78 10.89 16.35
CA VAL A 283 -12.12 12.17 16.66
C VAL A 283 -13.17 13.15 17.18
N ARG A 284 -12.94 13.76 18.35
CA ARG A 284 -13.74 14.90 18.81
C ARG A 284 -13.19 16.18 18.22
N VAL A 285 -14.07 16.94 17.57
CA VAL A 285 -13.78 18.26 17.02
C VAL A 285 -14.46 19.32 17.90
N PRO A 286 -13.71 20.30 18.44
CA PRO A 286 -14.28 21.40 19.23
C PRO A 286 -15.31 22.24 18.46
N GLU A 287 -16.29 22.82 19.17
CA GLU A 287 -17.31 23.71 18.58
C GLU A 287 -16.67 24.97 17.97
N SER A 288 -15.56 25.44 18.54
CA SER A 288 -14.73 26.54 18.01
C SER A 288 -14.14 26.27 16.62
N CYS A 289 -14.14 25.01 16.15
CA CYS A 289 -13.72 24.64 14.80
C CYS A 289 -14.87 24.58 13.78
N ALA A 290 -16.09 24.98 14.14
CA ALA A 290 -17.21 25.04 13.20
C ALA A 290 -16.91 25.92 11.97
N GLY A 291 -17.15 25.37 10.77
CA GLY A 291 -16.89 26.07 9.50
C GLY A 291 -15.43 26.13 9.06
N ARG A 292 -14.51 25.48 9.79
CA ARG A 292 -13.12 25.24 9.36
C ARG A 292 -13.03 24.04 8.42
N SER A 293 -11.86 23.87 7.80
CA SER A 293 -11.56 22.73 6.90
C SER A 293 -10.72 21.68 7.61
N PHE A 294 -10.85 20.43 7.19
CA PHE A 294 -10.25 19.27 7.84
C PHE A 294 -9.66 18.31 6.82
N PHE A 295 -8.49 17.77 7.11
CA PHE A 295 -7.87 16.73 6.30
C PHE A 295 -7.14 15.70 7.17
N VAL A 296 -6.98 14.48 6.63
CA VAL A 296 -6.16 13.43 7.24
C VAL A 296 -4.92 13.21 6.39
N VAL A 297 -3.76 13.19 7.03
CA VAL A 297 -2.48 12.82 6.42
C VAL A 297 -2.16 11.39 6.79
N PHE A 298 -1.88 10.55 5.81
CA PHE A 298 -1.24 9.25 6.00
C PHE A 298 0.18 9.36 5.42
N PRO A 299 1.24 9.31 6.25
CA PRO A 299 2.61 9.35 5.74
C PRO A 299 2.96 8.11 4.91
N GLU A 300 2.35 6.96 5.22
CA GLU A 300 2.55 5.71 4.47
C GLU A 300 1.45 4.67 4.76
N ASN A 301 0.84 4.13 3.69
CA ASN A 301 -0.10 3.00 3.73
C ASN A 301 0.27 1.97 2.65
N ASN A 302 -0.31 0.76 2.74
CA ASN A 302 -0.31 -0.22 1.63
C ASN A 302 -1.60 -1.08 1.64
N LEU A 303 -2.35 -1.23 0.54
CA LEU A 303 -2.18 -0.63 -0.79
C LEU A 303 -3.18 0.51 -1.01
N ASN A 304 -4.41 0.20 -1.46
CA ASN A 304 -5.39 1.25 -1.75
C ASN A 304 -6.07 1.72 -0.46
N THR A 305 -6.14 3.04 -0.27
CA THR A 305 -6.73 3.68 0.91
C THR A 305 -8.02 4.40 0.50
N THR A 306 -9.14 4.03 1.10
CA THR A 306 -10.43 4.75 0.99
C THR A 306 -10.76 5.40 2.33
N VAL A 307 -11.21 6.66 2.37
CA VAL A 307 -11.57 7.34 3.63
C VAL A 307 -13.02 7.78 3.62
N TYR A 308 -13.75 7.46 4.68
CA TYR A 308 -15.08 7.99 4.98
C TYR A 308 -15.09 8.67 6.34
N VAL A 309 -15.84 9.77 6.48
CA VAL A 309 -16.14 10.37 7.79
C VAL A 309 -17.65 10.51 7.94
N ASN A 310 -18.20 10.01 9.05
CA ASN A 310 -19.64 9.98 9.34
C ASN A 310 -20.50 9.43 8.17
N GLY A 311 -19.98 8.41 7.45
CA GLY A 311 -20.64 7.80 6.29
C GLY A 311 -20.49 8.55 4.96
N VAL A 312 -19.78 9.69 4.92
CA VAL A 312 -19.50 10.44 3.68
C VAL A 312 -18.15 10.02 3.10
N LEU A 313 -18.12 9.58 1.84
CA LEU A 313 -16.87 9.26 1.11
C LEU A 313 -16.03 10.53 0.96
N CYS A 314 -14.90 10.60 1.67
CA CYS A 314 -14.00 11.73 1.67
C CYS A 314 -13.04 11.70 0.48
N GLY A 315 -12.27 10.62 0.33
CA GLY A 315 -11.31 10.46 -0.76
C GLY A 315 -10.75 9.04 -0.88
N PHE A 316 -9.87 8.87 -1.87
CA PHE A 316 -9.26 7.61 -2.24
C PHE A 316 -7.85 7.83 -2.81
N ASP A 317 -6.94 6.90 -2.53
CA ASP A 317 -5.62 6.81 -3.16
C ASP A 317 -5.22 5.36 -3.41
N LYS A 318 -4.41 5.14 -4.45
CA LYS A 318 -3.95 3.82 -4.93
C LYS A 318 -2.43 3.63 -4.89
N ASN A 319 -1.67 4.58 -4.34
CA ASN A 319 -0.22 4.69 -4.53
C ASN A 319 0.52 4.16 -3.29
N PRO A 320 1.01 2.90 -3.29
CA PRO A 320 1.62 2.32 -2.11
C PRO A 320 2.87 3.09 -1.68
N PHE A 321 3.04 3.18 -0.37
CA PHE A 321 4.17 3.81 0.31
C PHE A 321 4.38 5.31 0.04
N ALA A 322 3.45 5.98 -0.65
CA ALA A 322 3.46 7.42 -0.83
C ALA A 322 2.71 8.14 0.30
N ARG A 323 3.15 9.36 0.64
CA ARG A 323 2.40 10.25 1.54
C ARG A 323 1.13 10.74 0.84
N VAL A 324 -0.03 10.50 1.44
CA VAL A 324 -1.32 10.98 0.96
C VAL A 324 -1.98 11.93 1.96
N GLN A 325 -2.67 12.95 1.44
CA GLN A 325 -3.48 13.89 2.20
C GLN A 325 -4.90 13.92 1.61
N ILE A 326 -5.91 13.59 2.41
CA ILE A 326 -7.31 13.51 2.00
C ILE A 326 -8.11 14.58 2.73
N ASP A 327 -8.78 15.48 2.00
CA ASP A 327 -9.79 16.36 2.58
C ASP A 327 -10.96 15.52 3.12
N VAL A 328 -11.31 15.78 4.37
CA VAL A 328 -12.46 15.18 5.05
C VAL A 328 -13.51 16.21 5.46
N THR A 329 -13.33 17.48 5.09
CA THR A 329 -14.15 18.63 5.52
C THR A 329 -15.65 18.36 5.38
N LYS A 330 -16.07 17.83 4.24
CA LYS A 330 -17.49 17.53 3.94
C LYS A 330 -18.15 16.46 4.82
N GLY A 331 -17.37 15.65 5.53
CA GLY A 331 -17.88 14.64 6.47
C GLY A 331 -17.80 15.07 7.94
N VAL A 332 -17.00 16.09 8.27
CA VAL A 332 -16.72 16.53 9.64
C VAL A 332 -17.76 17.54 10.14
N LYS A 333 -18.10 17.42 11.43
CA LYS A 333 -18.95 18.33 12.20
C LYS A 333 -18.36 18.54 13.60
N PRO A 334 -18.76 19.58 14.35
CA PRO A 334 -18.46 19.65 15.78
C PRO A 334 -18.95 18.43 16.56
N GLY A 335 -18.28 18.11 17.67
CA GLY A 335 -18.52 16.92 18.48
C GLY A 335 -17.75 15.70 17.98
N ILE A 336 -18.25 14.49 18.26
CA ILE A 336 -17.58 13.24 17.88
C ILE A 336 -17.86 12.92 16.41
N ASN A 337 -16.80 12.63 15.66
CA ASN A 337 -16.82 12.17 14.28
C ASN A 337 -16.25 10.76 14.21
N GLU A 338 -16.90 9.89 13.44
CA GLU A 338 -16.39 8.54 13.18
C GLU A 338 -15.64 8.51 11.84
N LEU A 339 -14.37 8.10 11.87
CA LEU A 339 -13.46 7.97 10.73
C LEU A 339 -13.34 6.49 10.38
N TRP A 340 -13.64 6.14 9.13
CA TRP A 340 -13.43 4.81 8.56
C TRP A 340 -12.34 4.89 7.49
N VAL A 341 -11.35 4.00 7.57
CA VAL A 341 -10.25 3.88 6.61
C VAL A 341 -10.28 2.48 6.02
N GLY A 342 -10.73 2.37 4.78
CA GLY A 342 -10.82 1.12 4.04
C GLY A 342 -9.49 0.81 3.37
N ILE A 343 -8.93 -0.36 3.63
CA ILE A 343 -7.70 -0.84 3.03
C ILE A 343 -7.99 -2.04 2.14
N ARG A 344 -7.52 -1.98 0.89
CA ARG A 344 -7.24 -3.14 0.05
C ARG A 344 -5.74 -3.42 0.18
N ASP A 345 -5.38 -4.61 0.64
CA ASP A 345 -4.01 -4.99 0.99
C ASP A 345 -3.16 -5.47 -0.23
N ALA A 346 -1.97 -6.00 0.03
CA ALA A 346 -1.04 -6.47 -1.00
C ALA A 346 -1.61 -7.53 -1.98
N TYR A 347 -2.68 -8.26 -1.65
CA TYR A 347 -3.36 -9.15 -2.61
C TYR A 347 -3.93 -8.38 -3.81
N TYR A 348 -4.43 -7.16 -3.59
CA TYR A 348 -4.87 -6.26 -4.66
C TYR A 348 -3.71 -5.69 -5.48
N GLY A 349 -2.47 -5.99 -5.10
CA GLY A 349 -1.26 -5.78 -5.90
C GLY A 349 -1.14 -6.71 -7.11
N TYR A 350 -1.86 -7.84 -7.14
CA TYR A 350 -1.87 -8.79 -8.26
C TYR A 350 -2.70 -8.29 -9.46
N SER A 351 -2.39 -8.79 -10.66
CA SER A 351 -3.05 -8.41 -11.91
C SER A 351 -4.53 -8.81 -11.94
N THR A 352 -5.37 -7.84 -12.24
CA THR A 352 -6.82 -7.98 -12.34
C THR A 352 -7.30 -7.89 -13.78
N ASN A 353 -8.37 -8.62 -14.07
CA ASN A 353 -9.14 -8.46 -15.29
C ASN A 353 -10.61 -8.21 -14.89
N PRO A 354 -11.16 -6.98 -15.04
CA PRO A 354 -12.54 -6.67 -14.64
C PRO A 354 -13.62 -7.53 -15.32
N ASN A 355 -13.29 -8.18 -16.44
CA ASN A 355 -14.15 -9.11 -17.17
C ASN A 355 -14.00 -10.56 -16.69
N ASP A 356 -12.85 -10.95 -16.12
CA ASP A 356 -12.63 -12.21 -15.39
C ASP A 356 -12.19 -11.95 -13.94
N PRO A 357 -13.13 -11.64 -13.01
CA PRO A 357 -12.82 -11.46 -11.59
C PRO A 357 -12.25 -12.73 -10.93
N MET A 358 -12.39 -13.91 -11.56
CA MET A 358 -11.81 -15.15 -11.06
C MET A 358 -10.28 -15.19 -11.23
N LYS A 359 -9.71 -14.37 -12.13
CA LYS A 359 -8.25 -14.22 -12.27
C LYS A 359 -7.59 -13.86 -10.94
N LEU A 360 -8.11 -12.84 -10.25
CA LEU A 360 -7.62 -12.43 -8.93
C LEU A 360 -8.18 -13.34 -7.81
N ARG A 361 -9.46 -13.73 -7.84
CA ARG A 361 -10.04 -14.56 -6.77
C ARG A 361 -9.34 -15.93 -6.58
N ARG A 362 -8.70 -16.47 -7.62
CA ARG A 362 -7.86 -17.68 -7.56
C ARG A 362 -6.59 -17.55 -6.72
N THR A 363 -6.14 -16.34 -6.37
CA THR A 363 -4.95 -16.10 -5.53
C THR A 363 -5.30 -15.67 -4.10
N PHE A 364 -6.57 -15.78 -3.69
CA PHE A 364 -7.10 -15.29 -2.41
C PHE A 364 -6.63 -16.10 -1.18
N ASN A 365 -6.14 -17.32 -1.39
CA ASN A 365 -5.57 -18.18 -0.36
C ASN A 365 -4.05 -18.38 -0.54
N TYR A 366 -3.37 -17.48 -1.26
CA TYR A 366 -1.92 -17.56 -1.42
C TYR A 366 -1.24 -17.14 -0.11
N PRO A 367 -0.39 -18.00 0.50
CA PRO A 367 0.38 -17.64 1.68
C PRO A 367 1.19 -16.35 1.48
N LEU A 368 1.19 -15.45 2.46
CA LEU A 368 1.87 -14.15 2.33
C LEU A 368 3.36 -14.30 2.03
N SER A 369 3.98 -15.37 2.52
CA SER A 369 5.38 -15.73 2.22
C SER A 369 5.70 -15.98 0.73
N ILE A 370 4.69 -16.03 -0.15
CA ILE A 370 4.85 -16.21 -1.60
C ILE A 370 5.03 -14.88 -2.35
N THR A 371 4.65 -13.74 -1.76
CA THR A 371 4.83 -12.40 -2.39
C THR A 371 6.31 -12.00 -2.56
N SER A 372 7.22 -12.81 -2.01
CA SER A 372 8.68 -12.70 -2.08
C SER A 372 9.36 -13.94 -2.69
N ARG A 373 8.60 -14.84 -3.34
CA ARG A 373 9.12 -16.10 -3.88
C ARG A 373 8.71 -16.35 -5.34
N GLY A 374 9.69 -16.70 -6.17
CA GLY A 374 9.48 -17.08 -7.57
C GLY A 374 9.17 -15.90 -8.47
N PHE A 375 8.22 -16.07 -9.40
CA PHE A 375 7.63 -14.96 -10.15
C PHE A 375 6.16 -14.82 -9.77
N GLN A 376 5.69 -13.58 -9.56
CA GLN A 376 4.29 -13.24 -9.26
C GLN A 376 3.73 -12.29 -10.32
N ASP A 377 2.43 -12.41 -10.58
CA ASP A 377 1.69 -11.65 -11.59
C ASP A 377 1.23 -10.31 -11.01
N LEU A 378 2.18 -9.44 -10.66
CA LEU A 378 1.90 -8.17 -9.98
C LEU A 378 1.58 -7.04 -10.97
N ALA A 379 0.52 -6.30 -10.67
CA ALA A 379 0.11 -5.06 -11.32
C ALA A 379 0.50 -3.80 -10.51
N TYR A 380 1.13 -3.96 -9.36
CA TYR A 380 1.67 -2.88 -8.54
C TYR A 380 3.11 -3.19 -8.12
N PRO A 381 3.97 -2.17 -7.90
CA PRO A 381 5.36 -2.34 -7.50
C PRO A 381 5.49 -2.67 -5.99
N VAL A 382 4.94 -3.82 -5.58
CA VAL A 382 4.87 -4.25 -4.15
C VAL A 382 5.56 -5.60 -3.87
N TRP A 383 6.42 -6.06 -4.80
CA TRP A 383 7.28 -7.23 -4.55
C TRP A 383 8.14 -7.02 -3.31
N ASN A 384 8.36 -8.07 -2.51
CA ASN A 384 9.05 -8.00 -1.20
C ASN A 384 8.46 -6.98 -0.20
N HIS A 385 7.31 -6.38 -0.50
CA HIS A 385 6.70 -5.29 0.27
C HIS A 385 5.24 -5.62 0.64
N ALA A 386 5.05 -6.82 1.19
CA ALA A 386 3.73 -7.38 1.55
C ALA A 386 3.09 -6.74 2.79
N GLN A 387 3.87 -6.00 3.60
CA GLN A 387 3.38 -5.31 4.79
C GLN A 387 2.19 -4.40 4.43
N SER A 388 1.08 -4.52 5.17
CA SER A 388 -0.20 -3.95 4.74
C SER A 388 -0.96 -3.28 5.88
N GLY A 389 -1.80 -2.30 5.56
CA GLY A 389 -2.54 -1.48 6.53
C GLY A 389 -2.01 -0.06 6.63
N ILE A 390 -2.16 0.54 7.82
CA ILE A 390 -1.70 1.89 8.16
C ILE A 390 -0.28 1.79 8.74
N LEU A 391 0.74 1.99 7.89
CA LEU A 391 2.13 1.62 8.20
C LEU A 391 2.91 2.70 8.96
N VAL A 392 2.44 3.95 8.92
CA VAL A 392 2.96 5.08 9.69
C VAL A 392 1.80 5.89 10.26
N THR A 393 2.00 6.46 11.45
CA THR A 393 0.99 7.21 12.21
C THR A 393 0.27 8.25 11.34
N PRO A 394 -1.06 8.18 11.19
CA PRO A 394 -1.80 9.23 10.52
C PRO A 394 -2.11 10.40 11.46
N GLU A 395 -2.31 11.58 10.88
CA GLU A 395 -2.58 12.82 11.59
C GLU A 395 -3.89 13.45 11.08
N PHE A 396 -4.78 13.82 12.00
CA PHE A 396 -6.00 14.57 11.69
C PHE A 396 -5.76 16.05 11.95
N VAL A 397 -5.95 16.89 10.94
CA VAL A 397 -5.59 18.31 10.96
C VAL A 397 -6.81 19.19 10.69
N VAL A 398 -6.97 20.27 11.46
CA VAL A 398 -7.88 21.39 11.17
C VAL A 398 -7.08 22.58 10.63
N ALA A 399 -7.60 23.17 9.54
CA ALA A 399 -7.01 24.28 8.81
C ALA A 399 -8.03 25.41 8.60
N GLY A 400 -7.63 26.52 7.97
CA GLY A 400 -8.58 27.57 7.61
C GLY A 400 -9.68 27.11 6.65
N PRO A 401 -10.81 27.85 6.55
CA PRO A 401 -11.88 27.53 5.60
C PRO A 401 -11.37 27.45 4.15
N ALA A 402 -10.51 28.39 3.75
CA ALA A 402 -9.61 28.23 2.62
C ALA A 402 -8.19 28.05 3.16
N TYR A 403 -7.44 27.09 2.64
CA TYR A 403 -6.13 26.70 3.20
C TYR A 403 -5.12 26.32 2.10
N VAL A 404 -3.83 26.38 2.42
CA VAL A 404 -2.78 25.89 1.51
C VAL A 404 -2.66 24.37 1.64
N SER A 405 -3.00 23.65 0.57
CA SER A 405 -3.03 22.18 0.54
C SER A 405 -1.75 21.53 0.04
N ASP A 406 -0.96 22.26 -0.78
CA ASP A 406 0.35 21.82 -1.29
C ASP A 406 1.26 23.04 -1.56
N VAL A 407 2.57 22.85 -1.41
CA VAL A 407 3.62 23.84 -1.65
C VAL A 407 4.79 23.15 -2.33
N PHE A 408 5.36 23.77 -3.36
CA PHE A 408 6.63 23.36 -3.93
C PHE A 408 7.58 24.54 -4.07
N CYS A 409 8.67 24.51 -3.30
CA CYS A 409 9.76 25.46 -3.37
C CYS A 409 10.76 25.05 -4.47
N LYS A 410 11.06 25.98 -5.38
CA LYS A 410 11.99 25.80 -6.50
C LYS A 410 13.07 26.88 -6.45
N PRO A 411 14.11 26.74 -5.60
CA PRO A 411 15.23 27.68 -5.54
C PRO A 411 16.09 27.59 -6.81
N SER A 412 16.61 28.73 -7.27
CA SER A 412 17.66 28.80 -8.29
C SER A 412 18.76 29.76 -7.85
N VAL A 413 19.97 29.24 -7.69
CA VAL A 413 21.17 30.00 -7.30
C VAL A 413 21.66 30.81 -8.49
N ALA A 414 21.70 30.21 -9.68
CA ALA A 414 22.10 30.85 -10.93
C ALA A 414 21.22 32.06 -11.28
N LYS A 415 19.91 31.99 -11.04
CA LYS A 415 18.97 33.11 -11.26
C LYS A 415 18.86 34.06 -10.08
N LYS A 416 19.35 33.67 -8.88
CA LYS A 416 19.08 34.35 -7.60
C LYS A 416 17.57 34.56 -7.38
N GLU A 417 16.81 33.49 -7.57
CA GLU A 417 15.34 33.49 -7.60
C GLU A 417 14.79 32.36 -6.74
N LEU A 418 13.69 32.61 -6.03
CA LEU A 418 12.87 31.54 -5.47
C LEU A 418 11.53 31.53 -6.19
N ALA A 419 11.30 30.46 -6.95
CA ALA A 419 10.00 30.17 -7.52
C ALA A 419 9.21 29.25 -6.59
N LEU A 420 7.89 29.41 -6.56
CA LEU A 420 6.95 28.65 -5.75
C LEU A 420 5.78 28.19 -6.62
N GLU A 421 5.27 27.00 -6.34
CA GLU A 421 3.90 26.62 -6.66
C GLU A 421 3.14 26.46 -5.35
N VAL A 422 2.07 27.23 -5.14
CA VAL A 422 1.29 27.22 -3.91
C VAL A 422 -0.15 26.89 -4.26
N THR A 423 -0.63 25.72 -3.83
CA THR A 423 -2.01 25.28 -4.10
C THR A 423 -2.91 25.67 -2.94
N VAL A 424 -3.83 26.59 -3.21
CA VAL A 424 -4.89 26.99 -2.27
C VAL A 424 -6.13 26.16 -2.58
N SER A 425 -6.73 25.56 -1.55
CA SER A 425 -7.94 24.75 -1.63
C SER A 425 -9.09 25.36 -0.84
N ASN A 426 -10.29 25.28 -1.41
CA ASN A 426 -11.55 25.67 -0.78
C ASN A 426 -12.52 24.48 -0.79
N PRO A 427 -12.49 23.60 0.24
CA PRO A 427 -13.44 22.50 0.36
C PRO A 427 -14.83 22.94 0.85
N THR A 428 -15.03 24.23 1.15
CA THR A 428 -16.30 24.73 1.67
C THR A 428 -17.38 24.79 0.58
N ALA A 429 -18.65 24.83 1.01
CA ALA A 429 -19.81 24.94 0.13
C ALA A 429 -20.08 26.36 -0.42
N ARG A 430 -19.12 27.30 -0.29
CA ARG A 430 -19.24 28.69 -0.76
C ARG A 430 -18.01 29.09 -1.56
N GLU A 431 -18.16 30.07 -2.44
CA GLU A 431 -17.01 30.71 -3.07
C GLU A 431 -16.19 31.51 -2.06
N VAL A 432 -14.89 31.65 -2.32
CA VAL A 432 -13.96 32.40 -1.49
C VAL A 432 -12.91 33.08 -2.37
N ALA A 433 -12.68 34.36 -2.10
CA ALA A 433 -11.65 35.16 -2.77
C ALA A 433 -10.79 35.86 -1.71
N GLY A 434 -9.51 36.05 -2.04
CA GLY A 434 -8.52 36.51 -1.08
C GLY A 434 -7.13 36.64 -1.69
N GLU A 435 -6.13 36.68 -0.83
CA GLU A 435 -4.71 36.67 -1.21
C GLU A 435 -3.94 35.62 -0.41
N VAL A 436 -2.89 35.04 -1.00
CA VAL A 436 -1.85 34.34 -0.24
C VAL A 436 -0.62 35.24 -0.12
N VAL A 437 -0.02 35.27 1.06
CA VAL A 437 1.27 35.91 1.32
C VAL A 437 2.25 34.83 1.73
N CYS A 438 3.37 34.74 1.02
CA CYS A 438 4.44 33.79 1.34
C CYS A 438 5.64 34.50 1.97
N GLN A 439 6.30 33.85 2.91
CA GLN A 439 7.55 34.30 3.53
C GLN A 439 8.51 33.12 3.66
N ALA A 440 9.79 33.30 3.33
CA ALA A 440 10.83 32.37 3.72
C ALA A 440 11.35 32.78 5.10
N VAL A 441 11.03 31.96 6.10
CA VAL A 441 11.40 32.16 7.51
C VAL A 441 12.60 31.29 7.83
N ASN A 442 13.67 31.86 8.38
CA ASN A 442 14.84 31.12 8.79
C ASN A 442 14.46 30.12 9.91
N ALA A 443 14.69 28.82 9.69
CA ALA A 443 14.21 27.78 10.61
C ALA A 443 14.92 27.79 11.98
N LYS A 444 16.10 28.44 12.09
CA LYS A 444 16.86 28.56 13.34
C LYS A 444 16.51 29.83 14.13
N THR A 445 16.27 30.96 13.46
CA THR A 445 16.00 32.25 14.13
C THR A 445 14.51 32.62 14.21
N GLY A 446 13.67 32.05 13.35
CA GLY A 446 12.26 32.45 13.21
C GLY A 446 12.04 33.77 12.47
N GLU A 447 13.08 34.37 11.91
CA GLU A 447 13.01 35.65 11.18
C GLU A 447 12.65 35.46 9.71
N ALA A 448 11.79 36.32 9.16
CA ALA A 448 11.43 36.31 7.74
C ALA A 448 12.52 37.00 6.89
N GLU A 449 13.37 36.22 6.23
CA GLU A 449 14.48 36.74 5.39
C GLU A 449 14.03 37.11 3.96
N LYS A 450 12.89 36.57 3.49
CA LYS A 450 12.22 36.97 2.24
C LYS A 450 10.71 37.03 2.46
N THR A 451 10.07 38.10 1.99
CA THR A 451 8.60 38.19 1.86
C THR A 451 8.26 38.36 0.38
N PHE A 452 7.22 37.68 -0.09
CA PHE A 452 6.71 37.75 -1.45
C PHE A 452 5.57 38.75 -1.56
N ALA A 453 5.35 39.31 -2.75
CA ALA A 453 4.18 40.13 -3.03
C ALA A 453 2.90 39.27 -2.90
N PRO A 454 1.82 39.78 -2.26
CA PRO A 454 0.57 39.03 -2.15
C PRO A 454 0.03 38.60 -3.51
N LYS A 455 -0.48 37.37 -3.61
CA LYS A 455 -1.07 36.83 -4.84
C LYS A 455 -2.56 36.58 -4.66
N PRO A 456 -3.43 37.20 -5.48
CA PRO A 456 -4.87 37.01 -5.36
C PRO A 456 -5.29 35.61 -5.84
N PHE A 457 -6.35 35.09 -5.25
CA PHE A 457 -7.07 33.90 -5.71
C PHE A 457 -8.58 34.12 -5.66
N ALA A 458 -9.31 33.36 -6.46
CA ALA A 458 -10.77 33.28 -6.40
C ALA A 458 -11.18 31.83 -6.71
N LEU A 459 -11.82 31.18 -5.74
CA LEU A 459 -12.15 29.76 -5.76
C LEU A 459 -13.66 29.57 -5.64
N ALA A 460 -14.23 28.78 -6.55
CA ALA A 460 -15.56 28.22 -6.36
C ALA A 460 -15.58 27.23 -5.19
N ALA A 461 -16.79 26.84 -4.75
CA ALA A 461 -16.98 25.79 -3.77
C ALA A 461 -16.34 24.45 -4.24
N GLY A 462 -15.58 23.79 -3.38
CA GLY A 462 -14.88 22.53 -3.69
C GLY A 462 -13.68 22.66 -4.65
N ALA A 463 -13.27 23.87 -5.03
CA ALA A 463 -12.19 24.09 -6.00
C ALA A 463 -10.81 24.28 -5.35
N ALA A 464 -9.76 24.07 -6.13
CA ALA A 464 -8.39 24.41 -5.79
C ALA A 464 -7.70 25.15 -6.94
N GLN A 465 -6.71 25.99 -6.62
CA GLN A 465 -5.91 26.76 -7.58
C GLN A 465 -4.45 26.73 -7.17
N THR A 466 -3.58 26.31 -8.09
CA THR A 466 -2.12 26.45 -7.94
C THR A 466 -1.68 27.81 -8.45
N LEU A 467 -1.04 28.58 -7.57
CA LEU A 467 -0.48 29.90 -7.84
C LEU A 467 1.02 29.75 -8.11
N ALA A 468 1.44 30.13 -9.32
CA ALA A 468 2.86 30.23 -9.66
C ALA A 468 3.40 31.60 -9.21
N ILE A 469 4.47 31.57 -8.41
CA ILE A 469 5.16 32.76 -7.90
C ILE A 469 6.63 32.62 -8.29
N ALA A 470 7.26 33.70 -8.74
CA ALA A 470 8.70 33.77 -8.93
C ALA A 470 9.16 35.18 -8.59
N GLU A 471 10.10 35.30 -7.65
CA GLU A 471 10.67 36.58 -7.27
C GLU A 471 12.16 36.48 -6.97
N PRO A 472 12.95 37.52 -7.31
CA PRO A 472 14.37 37.55 -7.00
C PRO A 472 14.59 37.57 -5.48
N TRP A 473 15.63 36.86 -5.06
CA TRP A 473 16.17 36.88 -3.71
C TRP A 473 17.69 36.96 -3.85
N ALA A 474 18.26 38.14 -3.61
CA ALA A 474 19.66 38.42 -3.95
C ALA A 474 20.67 37.65 -3.08
N ASN A 475 20.37 37.47 -1.80
CA ASN A 475 21.26 36.94 -0.77
C ASN A 475 20.54 35.90 0.14
N PRO A 476 20.05 34.76 -0.39
CA PRO A 476 19.60 33.65 0.44
C PRO A 476 20.80 32.98 1.13
N ARG A 477 20.57 32.37 2.30
CA ARG A 477 21.54 31.43 2.89
C ARG A 477 21.43 30.11 2.13
N LEU A 478 22.52 29.69 1.52
CA LEU A 478 22.53 28.45 0.76
C LEU A 478 22.54 27.24 1.70
N TRP A 479 21.80 26.20 1.34
CA TRP A 479 21.96 24.89 1.95
C TRP A 479 23.20 24.21 1.36
N TRP A 480 24.10 23.79 2.25
CA TRP A 480 25.26 22.98 1.93
C TRP A 480 25.37 21.78 2.89
N PRO A 481 26.10 20.71 2.54
CA PRO A 481 26.37 19.58 3.43
C PRO A 481 27.09 19.93 4.74
N ASP A 482 27.97 20.92 4.71
CA ASP A 482 28.70 21.45 5.88
C ASP A 482 27.94 22.58 6.59
N GLU A 483 27.17 23.38 5.84
CA GLU A 483 26.26 24.40 6.39
C GLU A 483 24.80 24.20 5.94
N PRO A 484 24.05 23.26 6.55
CA PRO A 484 22.66 22.96 6.17
C PRO A 484 21.70 24.06 6.66
N ASN A 485 21.65 25.16 5.91
CA ASN A 485 20.70 26.25 6.14
C ASN A 485 19.30 25.86 5.66
N LEU A 486 18.34 25.91 6.59
CA LEU A 486 16.95 25.52 6.36
C LEU A 486 16.00 26.71 6.58
N TYR A 487 14.96 26.73 5.76
CA TYR A 487 13.88 27.69 5.81
C TYR A 487 12.55 26.97 5.99
N LEU A 488 11.59 27.67 6.58
CA LEU A 488 10.16 27.37 6.51
C LEU A 488 9.55 28.35 5.52
N LEU A 489 8.95 27.86 4.43
CA LEU A 489 8.04 28.68 3.64
C LEU A 489 6.73 28.79 4.40
N ARG A 490 6.53 29.93 5.08
CA ARG A 490 5.27 30.30 5.71
C ARG A 490 4.34 30.86 4.65
N ALA A 491 3.25 30.15 4.38
CA ALA A 491 2.17 30.63 3.53
C ALA A 491 0.97 31.02 4.39
N THR A 492 0.48 32.24 4.22
CA THR A 492 -0.64 32.83 4.94
C THR A 492 -1.77 33.14 3.98
N VAL A 493 -2.90 32.44 4.10
CA VAL A 493 -4.13 32.74 3.35
C VAL A 493 -4.86 33.86 4.07
N LYS A 494 -5.27 34.89 3.33
CA LYS A 494 -6.09 35.99 3.84
C LYS A 494 -7.37 36.16 3.04
N VAL A 495 -8.47 36.38 3.76
CA VAL A 495 -9.81 36.65 3.19
C VAL A 495 -10.33 37.93 3.85
N GLY A 496 -10.77 38.89 3.04
CA GLY A 496 -11.20 40.22 3.54
C GLY A 496 -10.12 40.94 4.36
N GLY A 497 -8.84 40.76 4.01
CA GLY A 497 -7.69 41.32 4.71
C GLY A 497 -7.30 40.62 6.02
N LYS A 498 -8.09 39.65 6.51
CA LYS A 498 -7.79 38.88 7.73
C LYS A 498 -7.10 37.56 7.38
N SER A 499 -6.10 37.19 8.17
CA SER A 499 -5.51 35.85 8.12
C SER A 499 -6.57 34.79 8.47
N VAL A 500 -6.62 33.68 7.72
CA VAL A 500 -7.56 32.58 7.94
C VAL A 500 -6.90 31.19 7.94
N ASP A 501 -5.69 31.06 7.39
CA ASP A 501 -4.87 29.85 7.44
C ASP A 501 -3.39 30.21 7.40
N VAL A 502 -2.57 29.58 8.23
CA VAL A 502 -1.10 29.67 8.19
C VAL A 502 -0.49 28.28 8.17
N SER A 503 0.41 28.04 7.22
CA SER A 503 1.13 26.76 7.10
C SER A 503 2.60 26.96 6.77
N ASP A 504 3.46 26.17 7.39
CA ASP A 504 4.90 26.16 7.14
C ASP A 504 5.31 24.91 6.34
N THR A 505 6.15 25.07 5.31
CA THR A 505 6.76 23.96 4.55
C THR A 505 8.28 24.09 4.59
N ARG A 506 9.00 23.09 5.13
CA ARG A 506 10.47 23.10 5.18
C ARG A 506 11.07 23.00 3.77
N PHE A 507 12.10 23.80 3.50
CA PHE A 507 12.97 23.67 2.34
C PHE A 507 14.39 24.19 2.64
N GLY A 508 15.35 23.96 1.75
CA GLY A 508 16.66 24.60 1.77
C GLY A 508 16.94 25.29 0.44
N PHE A 509 17.61 26.46 0.44
CA PHE A 509 17.91 27.17 -0.80
C PHE A 509 19.17 26.56 -1.44
N ARG A 510 18.98 25.66 -2.40
CA ARG A 510 20.10 25.07 -3.17
C ARG A 510 19.64 24.62 -4.55
N GLU A 511 20.55 24.63 -5.51
CA GLU A 511 20.29 24.26 -6.91
C GLU A 511 21.22 23.12 -7.35
N TRP A 512 20.63 22.10 -7.98
CA TRP A 512 21.39 21.05 -8.67
C TRP A 512 21.45 21.37 -10.16
N GLY A 513 22.62 21.20 -10.76
CA GLY A 513 22.85 21.26 -12.20
C GLY A 513 23.40 19.94 -12.72
N TRP A 514 23.04 19.59 -13.95
CA TRP A 514 23.40 18.33 -14.62
C TRP A 514 23.65 18.54 -16.13
N GLN A 515 24.24 19.68 -16.48
CA GLN A 515 24.55 20.04 -17.87
C GLN A 515 25.99 19.60 -18.21
N GLY A 516 26.16 18.89 -19.32
CA GLY A 516 27.46 18.27 -19.64
C GLY A 516 27.69 17.01 -18.82
N ARG A 517 28.94 16.72 -18.42
CA ARG A 517 29.31 15.46 -17.76
C ARG A 517 29.21 15.49 -16.23
N ASP A 518 29.04 16.67 -15.65
CA ASP A 518 29.23 16.88 -14.22
C ASP A 518 27.90 17.21 -13.54
N PHE A 519 27.74 16.72 -12.31
CA PHE A 519 26.78 17.29 -11.38
C PHE A 519 27.38 18.55 -10.76
N THR A 520 26.56 19.57 -10.53
CA THR A 520 26.95 20.77 -9.79
C THR A 520 25.99 21.04 -8.65
N LEU A 521 26.50 21.33 -7.46
CA LEU A 521 25.73 21.87 -6.34
C LEU A 521 26.00 23.37 -6.24
N ASN A 522 24.94 24.19 -6.32
CA ASN A 522 25.00 25.65 -6.28
C ASN A 522 25.99 26.26 -7.31
N GLY A 523 26.15 25.60 -8.46
CA GLY A 523 27.07 25.99 -9.55
C GLY A 523 28.51 25.49 -9.41
N ILE A 524 28.86 24.75 -8.35
CA ILE A 524 30.19 24.15 -8.16
C ILE A 524 30.14 22.66 -8.51
N PRO A 525 31.06 22.10 -9.33
CA PRO A 525 31.14 20.67 -9.60
C PRO A 525 31.19 19.82 -8.32
N TRP A 526 30.35 18.79 -8.27
CA TRP A 526 30.17 17.95 -7.09
C TRP A 526 30.37 16.48 -7.43
N HIS A 527 31.41 15.87 -6.85
CA HIS A 527 31.72 14.45 -7.01
C HIS A 527 31.01 13.64 -5.92
N LEU A 528 30.39 12.53 -6.32
CA LEU A 528 29.44 11.77 -5.51
C LEU A 528 30.10 10.49 -4.98
N TRP A 529 30.74 10.61 -3.83
CA TRP A 529 31.32 9.48 -3.11
C TRP A 529 30.29 8.97 -2.09
N GLY A 530 30.03 7.67 -2.09
CA GLY A 530 29.07 7.01 -1.21
C GLY A 530 29.51 5.57 -0.95
N ASP A 531 29.18 5.07 0.23
CA ASP A 531 29.41 3.70 0.68
C ASP A 531 28.10 3.15 1.28
N CYS A 532 27.89 1.84 1.21
CA CYS A 532 26.64 1.16 1.59
C CYS A 532 26.62 0.71 3.06
N PHE A 533 27.47 1.32 3.90
CA PHE A 533 27.56 1.08 5.33
C PHE A 533 26.21 1.16 6.07
N ARG A 534 25.95 0.15 6.91
CA ARG A 534 24.81 0.09 7.85
C ARG A 534 25.34 0.18 9.29
N ALA A 535 24.56 0.82 10.16
CA ALA A 535 24.80 0.91 11.61
C ALA A 535 23.50 0.61 12.37
N ASP A 536 23.55 0.47 13.69
CA ASP A 536 22.36 0.23 14.52
C ASP A 536 21.54 1.51 14.80
N THR A 537 22.14 2.69 14.61
CA THR A 537 21.51 3.99 14.88
C THR A 537 21.85 5.04 13.81
N PRO A 538 20.96 6.03 13.59
CA PRO A 538 21.24 7.16 12.70
C PRO A 538 22.52 7.93 13.07
N GLN A 539 22.83 8.07 14.36
CA GLN A 539 24.01 8.81 14.82
C GLN A 539 25.31 8.07 14.48
N GLN A 540 25.40 6.76 14.77
CA GLN A 540 26.58 5.96 14.41
C GLN A 540 26.82 5.95 12.89
N TRP A 541 25.75 5.90 12.09
CA TRP A 541 25.84 6.01 10.64
C TRP A 541 26.36 7.39 10.21
N LEU A 542 25.85 8.47 10.81
CA LEU A 542 26.28 9.84 10.51
C LEU A 542 27.74 10.10 10.92
N ASP A 543 28.19 9.52 12.03
CA ASP A 543 29.58 9.57 12.47
C ASP A 543 30.50 8.85 11.48
N PHE A 544 30.08 7.70 10.93
CA PHE A 544 30.78 7.04 9.83
C PHE A 544 30.80 7.88 8.56
N TYR A 545 29.65 8.40 8.12
CA TYR A 545 29.50 9.25 6.93
C TYR A 545 30.46 10.45 6.97
N ARG A 546 30.56 11.11 8.13
CA ARG A 546 31.49 12.22 8.37
C ARG A 546 32.95 11.76 8.42
N LYS A 547 33.26 10.68 9.14
CA LYS A 547 34.61 10.14 9.31
C LYS A 547 35.24 9.66 7.99
N THR A 548 34.44 9.11 7.09
CA THR A 548 34.91 8.61 5.78
C THR A 548 34.71 9.63 4.64
N HIS A 549 34.29 10.86 4.97
CA HIS A 549 34.09 11.96 4.00
C HIS A 549 33.14 11.63 2.85
N GLN A 550 32.11 10.83 3.13
CA GLN A 550 31.04 10.54 2.17
C GLN A 550 30.34 11.83 1.74
N ARG A 551 29.91 11.87 0.47
CA ARG A 551 29.28 13.02 -0.17
C ARG A 551 27.89 12.73 -0.72
N MET A 552 27.41 11.50 -0.55
CA MET A 552 26.02 11.10 -0.78
C MET A 552 25.71 9.77 -0.08
N MET A 553 24.43 9.38 -0.07
CA MET A 553 23.97 8.04 0.26
C MET A 553 22.78 7.59 -0.61
N ARG A 554 22.58 6.28 -0.73
CA ARG A 554 21.41 5.65 -1.36
C ARG A 554 20.29 5.45 -0.36
N PHE A 555 19.17 6.17 -0.49
CA PHE A 555 17.96 5.88 0.29
C PHE A 555 16.97 5.07 -0.55
N TRP A 556 17.08 3.75 -0.41
CA TRP A 556 16.23 2.75 -1.05
C TRP A 556 15.13 2.21 -0.11
N GLY A 557 14.01 1.80 -0.69
CA GLY A 557 12.87 1.24 0.03
C GLY A 557 12.09 2.26 0.86
N THR A 558 11.33 1.73 1.84
CA THR A 558 10.37 2.49 2.66
C THR A 558 10.93 2.91 4.03
N ARG A 559 12.06 2.37 4.48
CA ARG A 559 12.64 2.67 5.80
C ARG A 559 14.14 2.88 5.71
N TRP A 560 14.68 3.85 6.43
CA TRP A 560 16.11 4.00 6.69
C TRP A 560 16.34 4.09 8.19
N GLN A 561 17.20 3.23 8.74
CA GLN A 561 17.45 3.15 10.19
C GLN A 561 16.17 3.02 11.04
N GLY A 562 15.19 2.24 10.53
CA GLY A 562 13.87 2.08 11.13
C GLY A 562 12.91 3.27 10.95
N MET A 563 13.40 4.44 10.52
CA MET A 563 12.58 5.64 10.31
C MET A 563 11.83 5.59 8.96
N PRO A 564 10.57 6.05 8.91
CA PRO A 564 9.84 6.26 7.66
C PRO A 564 10.43 7.41 6.82
N PRO A 565 10.06 7.53 5.53
CA PRO A 565 10.80 8.40 4.60
C PRO A 565 10.84 9.86 5.02
N HIS A 566 9.72 10.40 5.52
CA HIS A 566 9.63 11.79 5.96
C HIS A 566 10.53 12.12 7.17
N GLU A 567 10.76 11.16 8.08
CA GLU A 567 11.67 11.30 9.24
C GLU A 567 13.13 11.15 8.79
N ALA A 568 13.44 10.17 7.93
CA ALA A 568 14.78 9.98 7.38
C ALA A 568 15.23 11.19 6.56
N LEU A 569 14.38 11.70 5.66
CA LEU A 569 14.65 12.89 4.86
C LEU A 569 14.75 14.17 5.72
N ALA A 570 14.01 14.27 6.84
CA ALA A 570 14.20 15.33 7.82
C ALA A 570 15.60 15.29 8.44
N PHE A 571 16.03 14.10 8.88
CA PHE A 571 17.36 13.89 9.45
C PHE A 571 18.46 14.25 8.43
N PHE A 572 18.30 13.91 7.15
CA PHE A 572 19.25 14.24 6.10
C PHE A 572 19.31 15.75 5.78
N ASP A 573 18.16 16.42 5.72
CA ASP A 573 18.07 17.87 5.52
C ASP A 573 18.83 18.65 6.61
N GLU A 574 18.69 18.21 7.86
CA GLU A 574 19.24 18.87 9.05
C GLU A 574 20.72 18.57 9.29
N ASN A 575 21.19 17.40 8.85
CA ASN A 575 22.59 16.98 9.03
C ASN A 575 23.48 17.14 7.79
N GLY A 576 22.95 17.71 6.69
CA GLY A 576 23.72 17.98 5.48
C GLY A 576 24.02 16.73 4.65
N VAL A 577 23.17 15.71 4.70
CA VAL A 577 23.37 14.46 3.97
C VAL A 577 22.73 14.58 2.59
N ILE A 578 23.50 14.31 1.53
CA ILE A 578 23.00 14.29 0.15
C ILE A 578 22.44 12.89 -0.16
N VAL A 579 21.29 12.84 -0.81
CA VAL A 579 20.53 11.59 -0.99
C VAL A 579 20.22 11.33 -2.47
N ARG A 580 20.63 10.15 -2.95
CA ARG A 580 20.02 9.46 -4.09
C ARG A 580 18.74 8.80 -3.56
N ARG A 581 17.58 9.37 -3.89
CA ARG A 581 16.29 8.83 -3.41
C ARG A 581 15.76 7.85 -4.44
N SER A 582 15.69 6.59 -4.05
CA SER A 582 15.28 5.49 -4.94
C SER A 582 13.79 5.18 -4.79
N GLY A 583 13.19 4.72 -5.88
CA GLY A 583 11.88 4.07 -5.90
C GLY A 583 11.91 2.66 -5.30
N ILE A 584 10.80 1.96 -5.45
CA ILE A 584 10.52 0.63 -4.86
C ILE A 584 10.53 -0.53 -5.89
N LEU A 585 10.66 -0.22 -7.18
CA LEU A 585 10.79 -1.23 -8.22
C LEU A 585 12.24 -1.70 -8.28
N ASP A 586 12.47 -2.97 -8.00
CA ASP A 586 13.81 -3.55 -7.88
C ASP A 586 13.93 -4.86 -8.68
N GLY A 587 15.02 -4.99 -9.44
CA GLY A 587 15.36 -6.11 -10.30
C GLY A 587 16.28 -7.15 -9.68
N GLU A 588 17.02 -6.81 -8.61
CA GLU A 588 17.76 -7.76 -7.77
C GLU A 588 16.78 -8.58 -6.94
N ALA A 589 15.72 -7.92 -6.46
CA ALA A 589 14.55 -8.53 -5.85
C ALA A 589 13.65 -9.26 -6.88
N ILE A 590 14.24 -10.20 -7.64
CA ILE A 590 13.64 -10.86 -8.80
C ILE A 590 12.27 -11.45 -8.45
N GLY A 591 11.24 -11.04 -9.21
CA GLY A 591 9.94 -11.70 -9.16
C GLY A 591 8.79 -11.11 -9.97
N TYR A 592 8.93 -9.95 -10.61
CA TYR A 592 7.87 -9.41 -11.45
C TYR A 592 7.70 -10.20 -12.77
N TRP A 593 6.52 -10.78 -13.01
CA TRP A 593 6.09 -11.13 -14.37
C TRP A 593 5.69 -9.86 -15.14
N ALA A 594 6.69 -9.14 -15.65
CA ALA A 594 6.51 -7.86 -16.33
C ALA A 594 5.91 -7.96 -17.75
N ILE A 595 5.73 -9.17 -18.29
CA ILE A 595 4.98 -9.42 -19.52
C ILE A 595 3.51 -9.71 -19.22
N GLU A 596 2.62 -9.32 -20.12
CA GLU A 596 1.23 -9.73 -20.03
C GLU A 596 1.04 -11.16 -20.57
N ARG A 597 0.16 -11.93 -19.92
CA ARG A 597 -0.16 -13.32 -20.29
C ARG A 597 -1.65 -13.54 -20.52
N ASP A 598 -2.48 -12.60 -20.06
CA ASP A 598 -3.92 -12.55 -20.30
C ASP A 598 -4.19 -11.96 -21.71
N PRO A 599 -4.78 -12.72 -22.65
CA PRO A 599 -5.02 -12.26 -24.01
C PRO A 599 -5.96 -11.05 -24.10
N ASP A 600 -6.90 -10.92 -23.17
CA ASP A 600 -7.85 -9.80 -23.16
C ASP A 600 -7.14 -8.52 -22.70
N LEU A 601 -6.23 -8.62 -21.71
CA LEU A 601 -5.42 -7.48 -21.30
C LEU A 601 -4.40 -7.07 -22.37
N LYS A 602 -3.74 -8.02 -23.06
CA LYS A 602 -2.88 -7.71 -24.22
C LYS A 602 -3.62 -6.91 -25.28
N LYS A 603 -4.86 -7.32 -25.59
CA LYS A 603 -5.74 -6.65 -26.56
C LYS A 603 -6.23 -5.29 -26.07
N LEU A 604 -6.59 -5.18 -24.78
CA LEU A 604 -7.06 -3.93 -24.16
C LEU A 604 -5.98 -2.84 -24.18
N TYR A 605 -4.75 -3.21 -23.80
CA TYR A 605 -3.61 -2.29 -23.72
C TYR A 605 -2.80 -2.18 -25.01
N ASN A 606 -3.07 -3.05 -26.00
CA ASN A 606 -2.30 -3.18 -27.25
C ASN A 606 -0.78 -3.29 -26.98
N SER A 607 -0.40 -4.16 -26.05
CA SER A 607 0.97 -4.28 -25.53
C SER A 607 1.31 -5.72 -25.13
N GLU A 608 2.58 -6.09 -25.27
CA GLU A 608 3.12 -7.37 -24.78
C GLU A 608 3.60 -7.26 -23.32
N ILE A 609 3.92 -6.04 -22.85
CA ILE A 609 4.32 -5.75 -21.48
C ILE A 609 3.11 -5.39 -20.61
N LYS A 610 3.23 -5.63 -19.30
CA LYS A 610 2.14 -5.47 -18.33
C LYS A 610 1.88 -4.00 -18.01
N MET A 611 1.09 -3.33 -18.85
CA MET A 611 0.80 -1.90 -18.72
C MET A 611 0.21 -1.50 -17.36
N GLN A 612 -0.58 -2.35 -16.70
CA GLN A 612 -1.06 -2.10 -15.33
C GLN A 612 0.09 -1.80 -14.35
N LEU A 613 1.17 -2.60 -14.41
CA LEU A 613 2.36 -2.39 -13.57
C LEU A 613 3.08 -1.09 -13.94
N MET A 614 3.19 -0.79 -15.24
CA MET A 614 3.87 0.41 -15.74
C MET A 614 3.15 1.69 -15.31
N GLU A 615 1.82 1.70 -15.42
CA GLU A 615 0.97 2.83 -15.03
C GLU A 615 0.93 3.03 -13.52
N ASN A 616 0.77 1.96 -12.74
CA ASN A 616 0.77 2.05 -11.28
C ASN A 616 2.15 2.40 -10.71
N TRP A 617 3.24 1.92 -11.31
CA TRP A 617 4.60 2.33 -10.93
C TRP A 617 4.85 3.82 -11.21
N ARG A 618 4.48 4.30 -12.40
CA ARG A 618 4.56 5.74 -12.75
C ARG A 618 3.80 6.60 -11.75
N ASP A 619 2.54 6.25 -11.47
CA ASP A 619 1.67 7.04 -10.59
C ASP A 619 2.22 7.02 -9.15
N GLN A 620 2.74 5.87 -8.69
CA GLN A 620 3.36 5.71 -7.37
C GLN A 620 4.63 6.56 -7.21
N VAL A 621 5.55 6.54 -8.18
CA VAL A 621 6.79 7.33 -8.12
C VAL A 621 6.48 8.83 -8.21
N VAL A 622 5.49 9.24 -9.01
CA VAL A 622 5.03 10.64 -9.02
C VAL A 622 4.43 11.06 -7.67
N ALA A 623 3.71 10.17 -6.99
CA ALA A 623 3.17 10.43 -5.65
C ALA A 623 4.30 10.55 -4.59
N GLN A 624 5.31 9.66 -4.64
CA GLN A 624 6.52 9.75 -3.83
C GLN A 624 7.23 11.10 -4.04
N VAL A 625 7.52 11.47 -5.29
CA VAL A 625 8.19 12.72 -5.65
C VAL A 625 7.41 13.93 -5.14
N LYS A 626 6.08 13.98 -5.32
CA LYS A 626 5.25 15.07 -4.80
C LYS A 626 5.28 15.17 -3.27
N GLY A 627 5.32 14.03 -2.57
CA GLY A 627 5.45 13.99 -1.11
C GLY A 627 6.82 14.42 -0.59
N GLU A 628 7.88 14.24 -1.38
CA GLU A 628 9.28 14.37 -0.93
C GLU A 628 10.03 15.58 -1.56
N ARG A 629 9.52 16.23 -2.63
CA ARG A 629 10.24 17.23 -3.45
C ARG A 629 10.74 18.50 -2.76
N ASN A 630 10.30 18.82 -1.54
CA ASN A 630 10.81 19.99 -0.80
C ASN A 630 12.08 19.71 0.03
N HIS A 631 12.45 18.44 0.24
CA HIS A 631 13.65 18.07 1.01
C HIS A 631 14.94 18.46 0.26
N PRO A 632 15.74 19.45 0.72
CA PRO A 632 16.98 19.87 0.04
C PRO A 632 18.02 18.75 -0.06
N SER A 633 18.04 17.80 0.89
CA SER A 633 18.92 16.63 0.89
C SER A 633 18.84 15.79 -0.39
N ILE A 634 17.65 15.64 -0.97
CA ILE A 634 17.45 14.88 -2.20
C ILE A 634 18.16 15.59 -3.36
N MET A 635 19.06 14.87 -4.02
CA MET A 635 19.75 15.32 -5.23
C MET A 635 19.09 14.82 -6.50
N ILE A 636 18.81 13.53 -6.56
CA ILE A 636 18.41 12.82 -7.78
C ILE A 636 17.35 11.78 -7.45
N TRP A 637 16.41 11.59 -8.38
CA TRP A 637 15.41 10.53 -8.32
C TRP A 637 15.91 9.31 -9.10
N SER A 638 16.15 8.19 -8.43
CA SER A 638 16.39 6.90 -9.08
C SER A 638 15.08 6.12 -9.12
N ILE A 639 14.47 5.96 -10.29
CA ILE A 639 13.06 5.49 -10.38
C ILE A 639 12.88 3.98 -10.24
N GLU A 640 13.94 3.22 -10.52
CA GLU A 640 14.04 1.75 -10.42
C GLU A 640 15.49 1.37 -10.10
N ASN A 641 15.67 0.22 -9.44
CA ASN A 641 16.97 -0.43 -9.23
C ASN A 641 17.08 -1.69 -10.07
N GLU A 642 18.00 -1.73 -11.03
CA GLU A 642 18.35 -2.91 -11.82
C GLU A 642 17.19 -3.66 -12.51
N TRP A 643 16.01 -3.07 -12.59
CA TRP A 643 14.87 -3.68 -13.25
C TRP A 643 15.08 -3.77 -14.76
N LEU A 644 15.73 -2.76 -15.37
CA LEU A 644 16.25 -2.91 -16.73
C LEU A 644 17.48 -3.83 -16.80
N TYR A 645 18.44 -3.66 -15.87
CA TYR A 645 19.77 -4.29 -15.92
C TYR A 645 19.77 -5.80 -15.64
N ILE A 646 18.97 -6.26 -14.67
CA ILE A 646 18.75 -7.67 -14.36
C ILE A 646 17.45 -8.16 -15.00
N ASN A 647 16.30 -7.64 -14.60
CA ASN A 647 15.03 -8.33 -14.86
C ASN A 647 14.67 -8.33 -16.36
N CYS A 648 14.59 -7.15 -16.98
CA CYS A 648 14.10 -7.01 -18.35
C CYS A 648 15.08 -7.58 -19.38
N ILE A 649 16.38 -7.29 -19.28
CA ILE A 649 17.33 -7.71 -20.32
C ILE A 649 17.61 -9.22 -20.31
N ASN A 650 17.49 -9.88 -19.15
CA ASN A 650 17.66 -11.33 -19.03
C ASN A 650 16.44 -12.11 -19.51
N LEU A 651 15.24 -11.67 -19.15
CA LEU A 651 14.01 -12.44 -19.32
C LEU A 651 13.23 -12.05 -20.59
N TYR A 652 13.36 -10.78 -21.00
CA TYR A 652 12.49 -10.14 -21.99
C TYR A 652 13.29 -9.33 -23.01
N GLY A 653 14.50 -9.76 -23.38
CA GLY A 653 15.44 -9.02 -24.22
C GLY A 653 14.88 -8.47 -25.55
N SER A 654 13.91 -9.16 -26.17
CA SER A 654 13.21 -8.70 -27.39
C SER A 654 12.22 -7.56 -27.17
N LEU A 655 11.79 -7.32 -25.92
CA LEU A 655 10.85 -6.28 -25.51
C LEU A 655 11.53 -5.07 -24.85
N MET A 656 12.88 -5.06 -24.75
CA MET A 656 13.63 -3.98 -24.09
C MET A 656 13.32 -2.58 -24.61
N ASP A 657 12.99 -2.45 -25.91
CA ASP A 657 12.58 -1.18 -26.51
C ASP A 657 11.24 -0.67 -25.93
N GLN A 658 10.32 -1.56 -25.55
CA GLN A 658 9.06 -1.21 -24.91
C GLN A 658 9.30 -0.84 -23.44
N PHE A 659 10.11 -1.62 -22.71
CA PHE A 659 10.45 -1.31 -21.32
C PHE A 659 11.18 0.04 -21.19
N GLU A 660 12.20 0.31 -22.00
CA GLU A 660 12.88 1.62 -22.02
C GLU A 660 11.93 2.78 -22.37
N ALA A 661 10.89 2.54 -23.17
CA ALA A 661 9.88 3.56 -23.48
C ALA A 661 9.00 3.86 -22.26
N GLU A 662 8.62 2.86 -21.45
CA GLU A 662 7.87 3.10 -20.21
C GLU A 662 8.74 3.73 -19.12
N VAL A 663 9.98 3.27 -18.91
CA VAL A 663 10.94 3.90 -17.99
C VAL A 663 11.14 5.37 -18.35
N LYS A 664 11.22 5.70 -19.65
CA LYS A 664 11.30 7.09 -20.12
C LYS A 664 10.04 7.90 -19.81
N ARG A 665 8.84 7.32 -19.93
CA ARG A 665 7.58 7.99 -19.53
C ARG A 665 7.49 8.20 -18.02
N VAL A 666 8.02 7.28 -17.20
CA VAL A 666 8.15 7.48 -15.76
C VAL A 666 9.10 8.65 -15.48
N ALA A 667 10.27 8.67 -16.12
CA ALA A 667 11.22 9.78 -15.98
C ALA A 667 10.64 11.14 -16.40
N ASP A 668 9.89 11.21 -17.50
CA ASP A 668 9.21 12.43 -17.94
C ASP A 668 8.15 12.89 -16.94
N ALA A 669 7.39 11.96 -16.36
CA ALA A 669 6.39 12.27 -15.34
C ALA A 669 7.04 12.77 -14.03
N VAL A 670 8.20 12.23 -13.65
CA VAL A 670 8.98 12.72 -12.51
C VAL A 670 9.58 14.10 -12.79
N MET A 671 10.22 14.31 -13.96
CA MET A 671 10.74 15.62 -14.37
C MET A 671 9.64 16.70 -14.44
N ALA A 672 8.40 16.32 -14.74
CA ALA A 672 7.25 17.22 -14.70
C ALA A 672 6.75 17.51 -13.26
N ALA A 673 6.89 16.56 -12.33
CA ALA A 673 6.54 16.75 -10.92
C ALA A 673 7.61 17.50 -10.11
N ASP A 674 8.88 17.35 -10.50
CA ASP A 674 10.04 18.05 -9.97
C ASP A 674 11.09 18.30 -11.08
N PRO A 675 11.10 19.50 -11.69
CA PRO A 675 12.10 19.89 -12.68
C PRO A 675 13.40 20.44 -12.05
N THR A 676 13.55 20.40 -10.72
CA THR A 676 14.71 20.97 -9.98
C THR A 676 15.81 19.95 -9.66
N ARG A 677 15.58 18.68 -10.03
CA ARG A 677 16.47 17.55 -9.83
C ARG A 677 16.49 16.71 -11.11
N PRO A 678 17.61 16.04 -11.45
CA PRO A 678 17.62 15.07 -12.54
C PRO A 678 16.89 13.78 -12.14
N VAL A 679 16.60 12.98 -13.16
CA VAL A 679 16.14 11.59 -13.02
C VAL A 679 17.20 10.65 -13.60
N MET A 680 17.40 9.54 -12.91
CA MET A 680 18.17 8.39 -13.35
C MET A 680 17.35 7.11 -13.15
N ASN A 681 17.88 6.01 -13.64
CA ASN A 681 17.48 4.66 -13.32
C ASN A 681 18.77 3.86 -13.03
N ASP A 682 18.79 3.02 -11.99
CA ASP A 682 20.02 2.36 -11.55
C ASP A 682 20.33 1.14 -12.45
N GLY A 683 21.46 1.21 -13.17
CA GLY A 683 21.98 0.14 -14.03
C GLY A 683 21.59 0.25 -15.51
N GLY A 684 20.41 0.81 -15.86
CA GLY A 684 19.93 0.88 -17.25
C GLY A 684 20.55 1.99 -18.13
N GLY A 685 21.66 2.58 -17.70
CA GLY A 685 22.41 3.61 -18.41
C GLY A 685 21.58 4.85 -18.69
N ALA A 686 21.60 5.32 -19.95
CA ALA A 686 20.70 6.37 -20.45
C ALA A 686 19.67 5.84 -21.47
N HIS A 687 19.40 4.53 -21.42
CA HIS A 687 18.79 3.72 -22.49
C HIS A 687 19.63 3.70 -23.78
N LYS A 688 19.37 2.74 -24.69
CA LYS A 688 20.15 2.61 -25.95
C LYS A 688 20.21 3.89 -26.79
N ASN A 689 19.17 4.72 -26.69
CA ASN A 689 18.99 5.95 -27.45
C ASN A 689 19.52 7.20 -26.72
N ASN A 690 20.21 7.05 -25.57
CA ASN A 690 20.79 8.16 -24.82
C ASN A 690 19.76 9.28 -24.49
N GLN A 691 18.62 8.88 -23.93
CA GLN A 691 17.41 9.71 -23.77
C GLN A 691 17.06 10.08 -22.31
N MET A 692 17.72 9.48 -21.31
CA MET A 692 17.55 9.85 -19.91
C MET A 692 18.34 11.12 -19.55
N PRO A 693 17.98 11.87 -18.49
CA PRO A 693 18.76 13.03 -18.04
C PRO A 693 20.17 12.69 -17.53
N VAL A 694 20.34 11.50 -16.96
CA VAL A 694 21.59 10.97 -16.39
C VAL A 694 21.80 9.55 -16.92
N ALA A 695 23.05 9.14 -17.14
CA ALA A 695 23.40 7.75 -17.39
C ALA A 695 23.66 7.03 -16.05
N GLY A 696 22.71 6.22 -15.59
CA GLY A 696 22.84 5.42 -14.37
C GLY A 696 23.37 4.02 -14.69
N ASP A 697 24.66 3.79 -14.48
CA ASP A 697 25.36 2.57 -14.91
C ASP A 697 25.81 1.71 -13.71
N HIS A 698 25.72 0.39 -13.86
CA HIS A 698 26.21 -0.63 -12.91
C HIS A 698 27.21 -1.55 -13.62
N TYR A 699 28.27 -1.96 -12.90
CA TYR A 699 29.31 -2.91 -13.33
C TYR A 699 29.82 -2.66 -14.75
N VAL A 700 30.42 -1.48 -14.97
CA VAL A 700 30.92 -1.02 -16.27
C VAL A 700 32.44 -1.03 -16.38
N THR A 701 33.14 -1.42 -15.32
CA THR A 701 34.60 -1.58 -15.32
C THR A 701 35.10 -2.77 -16.13
N GLY A 702 36.31 -2.59 -16.68
CA GLY A 702 37.18 -3.67 -17.13
C GLY A 702 37.77 -4.48 -15.97
N PRO A 703 38.54 -5.54 -16.26
CA PRO A 703 39.03 -6.46 -15.23
C PRO A 703 40.14 -5.85 -14.37
N TYR A 704 40.11 -6.10 -13.06
CA TYR A 704 40.98 -5.45 -12.05
C TYR A 704 42.50 -5.52 -12.29
N HIS A 705 43.00 -6.49 -13.06
CA HIS A 705 44.42 -6.62 -13.35
C HIS A 705 44.95 -5.53 -14.31
N GLU A 706 44.08 -4.69 -14.87
CA GLU A 706 44.42 -3.51 -15.67
C GLU A 706 44.63 -2.23 -14.81
N TYR A 707 44.49 -2.32 -13.48
CA TYR A 707 44.77 -1.21 -12.55
C TYR A 707 46.29 -0.90 -12.49
N PRO A 708 46.73 0.37 -12.46
CA PRO A 708 45.94 1.60 -12.34
C PRO A 708 45.49 2.22 -13.67
N ALA A 709 45.86 1.65 -14.83
CA ALA A 709 45.51 2.24 -16.14
C ALA A 709 43.99 2.34 -16.34
N LEU A 710 43.25 1.32 -15.87
CA LEU A 710 41.78 1.28 -15.86
C LEU A 710 41.12 2.50 -15.18
N ALA A 711 41.78 3.14 -14.21
CA ALA A 711 41.23 4.31 -13.52
C ALA A 711 41.14 5.58 -14.40
N TYR A 712 41.75 5.55 -15.59
CA TYR A 712 41.71 6.64 -16.57
C TYR A 712 40.83 6.34 -17.78
N ASP A 713 40.28 5.12 -17.91
CA ASP A 713 39.34 4.81 -18.98
C ASP A 713 37.98 5.43 -18.65
N PRO A 714 37.32 6.16 -19.59
CA PRO A 714 35.96 6.63 -19.39
C PRO A 714 34.91 5.50 -19.26
N ASN A 715 35.27 4.23 -19.48
CA ASN A 715 34.45 3.02 -19.34
C ASN A 715 33.08 3.18 -20.02
N THR A 716 33.08 3.73 -21.24
CA THR A 716 31.85 4.16 -21.95
C THR A 716 30.91 3.02 -22.33
N LYS A 717 31.39 1.78 -22.29
CA LYS A 717 30.71 0.55 -22.72
C LYS A 717 30.62 -0.44 -21.56
N GLY A 718 29.97 -1.58 -21.78
CA GLY A 718 29.77 -2.63 -20.77
C GLY A 718 28.34 -2.68 -20.23
N GLY A 719 27.73 -1.51 -20.02
CA GLY A 719 26.36 -1.36 -19.52
C GLY A 719 25.34 -2.19 -20.31
N GLY A 720 24.54 -2.98 -19.61
CA GLY A 720 23.50 -3.82 -20.21
C GLY A 720 24.02 -4.77 -21.28
N ARG A 721 25.19 -5.39 -21.05
CA ARG A 721 25.86 -6.29 -22.02
C ARG A 721 26.16 -5.61 -23.36
N GLY A 722 26.49 -4.32 -23.31
CA GLY A 722 26.74 -3.49 -24.49
C GLY A 722 25.49 -2.87 -25.12
N ARG A 723 24.30 -2.98 -24.49
CA ARG A 723 23.10 -2.24 -24.91
C ARG A 723 23.20 -0.75 -24.61
N TRP A 724 23.88 -0.39 -23.53
CA TRP A 724 23.99 0.99 -23.04
C TRP A 724 25.43 1.49 -23.18
N GLU A 725 25.60 2.53 -24.02
CA GLU A 725 26.86 3.21 -24.24
C GLU A 725 26.71 4.69 -23.86
N TRP A 726 27.54 5.16 -22.93
CA TRP A 726 27.51 6.52 -22.43
C TRP A 726 28.09 7.50 -23.46
N ASP A 727 27.25 8.38 -23.99
CA ASP A 727 27.64 9.37 -25.01
C ASP A 727 28.55 10.51 -24.51
N GLN A 728 28.89 10.55 -23.21
CA GLN A 728 29.68 11.60 -22.56
C GLN A 728 29.11 13.02 -22.69
N LYS A 729 27.80 13.18 -22.94
CA LYS A 729 27.12 14.50 -23.06
C LYS A 729 26.22 14.86 -21.87
N ARG A 730 25.88 13.86 -21.06
CA ARG A 730 25.11 14.00 -19.81
C ARG A 730 25.90 13.43 -18.62
N PRO A 731 25.55 13.74 -17.36
CA PRO A 731 26.28 13.19 -16.24
C PRO A 731 26.10 11.69 -16.14
N ARG A 732 27.14 11.05 -15.60
CA ARG A 732 27.15 9.62 -15.29
C ARG A 732 27.05 9.44 -13.80
N PHE A 733 26.19 8.53 -13.39
CA PHE A 733 26.10 8.03 -12.02
C PHE A 733 26.48 6.55 -12.07
N ILE A 734 27.55 6.16 -11.35
CA ILE A 734 27.97 4.76 -11.26
C ILE A 734 27.55 4.27 -9.87
N GLY A 735 26.59 3.35 -9.81
CA GLY A 735 25.92 2.95 -8.56
C GLY A 735 26.62 1.82 -7.82
N GLU A 736 26.98 0.78 -8.54
CA GLU A 736 27.52 -0.49 -8.03
C GLU A 736 28.65 -0.93 -8.98
N ASP A 737 29.92 -0.73 -8.58
CA ASP A 737 31.13 -1.04 -9.38
C ASP A 737 32.30 -1.45 -8.43
N PHE A 738 33.50 -0.84 -8.38
CA PHE A 738 34.51 -1.12 -7.32
C PHE A 738 35.39 0.05 -6.81
N TYR A 739 35.59 0.20 -5.48
CA TYR A 739 36.42 1.26 -4.85
C TYR A 739 37.71 0.71 -4.22
N ILE A 740 38.86 1.00 -4.83
CA ILE A 740 40.18 0.72 -4.25
C ILE A 740 40.75 1.99 -3.62
N THR A 741 41.00 1.97 -2.30
CA THR A 741 41.94 2.91 -1.69
C THR A 741 43.36 2.58 -2.15
N GLY A 742 43.91 3.36 -3.07
CA GLY A 742 45.32 3.21 -3.45
C GLY A 742 46.25 3.44 -2.26
N ASN A 743 47.44 2.81 -2.26
CA ASN A 743 48.50 3.05 -1.26
C ASN A 743 49.11 4.49 -1.33
N ASN A 744 48.50 5.41 -2.07
CA ASN A 744 48.96 6.79 -2.26
C ASN A 744 47.74 7.71 -2.47
N PRO A 745 47.65 8.86 -1.78
CA PRO A 745 46.45 9.72 -1.81
C PRO A 745 46.21 10.49 -3.12
N GLU A 746 47.06 10.28 -4.14
CA GLU A 746 46.90 10.90 -5.48
C GLU A 746 46.00 10.09 -6.43
N PHE A 747 45.55 8.88 -6.04
CA PHE A 747 44.75 8.00 -6.91
C PHE A 747 43.52 7.42 -6.19
N ALA A 748 42.34 7.56 -6.80
CA ALA A 748 41.08 6.95 -6.35
C ALA A 748 40.19 6.59 -7.56
N TYR A 749 39.42 5.50 -7.45
CA TYR A 749 38.44 5.03 -8.45
C TYR A 749 37.14 4.59 -7.73
N PHE A 750 35.99 4.52 -8.43
CA PHE A 750 34.64 4.43 -7.82
C PHE A 750 33.94 3.06 -7.94
N GLY A 751 33.36 2.57 -6.83
CA GLY A 751 32.22 1.62 -6.79
C GLY A 751 32.16 0.67 -5.58
N GLY A 752 31.37 -0.41 -5.66
CA GLY A 752 30.85 -1.19 -4.51
C GLY A 752 31.41 -2.62 -4.34
N GLU A 753 30.55 -3.54 -3.87
CA GLU A 753 30.84 -4.37 -2.70
C GLU A 753 31.31 -5.82 -2.94
N GLU A 754 32.52 -6.16 -2.50
CA GLU A 754 32.85 -7.41 -1.77
C GLU A 754 34.25 -7.27 -1.15
N ALA A 755 34.48 -7.87 0.03
CA ALA A 755 35.74 -7.83 0.79
C ALA A 755 36.06 -9.18 1.44
#